data_AF-A0A1G6LAV8-F1
#
_entry.id   AF-A0A1G6LAV8-F1
#
_cell.length_a   1.000
_cell.length_b   1.000
_cell.length_c   1.000
_cell.angle_alpha   90.00
_cell.angle_beta   90.00
_cell.angle_gamma   90.00
#
_symmetry.space_group_name_H-M   'P 1'
#
loop_
_entity.id
_entity.type
_entity.pdbx_description
1 polymer ?
#
loop_
_entity_poly.entity_id
_entity_poly.type
_entity_poly.pdbx_seq_one_letter_code
_entity_poly.pdbx_strand_id
1 'polypeptide(L)'
;MNIPLSQLAKITDANLAQLEKLNLFTTHDALFHLPRDYEDRSTLLDMQALQVGRTVLIEGEVKSVDFPAGKKRSMAVLLSDGVGKVTLRFYHFYKALTEQLAVGEYVRVFGEVRLGARGLEMYHPEIISKSAQVQANAQLTPIYPSTDGLKQAKLRQIIDQCLKQYAHDLQELMPEGIAKKFDLIQALNFIHHPPLGSNVAQLREARHPAQQRLIFEELVTHQISLLQRRHYIQQIQAPKMSPSKNLLRGLLAQLPFTPTNAQQRVSQEILNDLQTNKPMLRLVQGDVGAGKTLVAAMASCHVLESGWQVAIMAPTEILAEQHYLNFDQWFREIDAENSRLEVVFLASKLRTKQKNMVLEQIKQGQAQIVIGTHALFQEQVEFKRLGLVIIDEQHRFGVDQRLALRDKGANGMTPHQMVMTATPIPRTLAMSAYGDLDTSIIDELPPGRTPIQTVAMPIERREEVLQRIYKNCMEGKQAYWVCTLVEQSETLDAQAAEAIFQELSEKFPDLKIGLAHGKLKPEQKQLVMQQFKNHDLQLLIATTVIEVGVDVPNSSIMVIENAERLGLSQLHQLRGRVGRGSQQSFCVLLYKSPLSQNGQARLDILRQTNDGFEIAERDLELRGPGDVLGTKQTGSLSFRVADLQRDDYLLARAHQVAEQILQTHPQHADALMQRWLPEAPRYAFI
;
A
#
# COMPACT_ATOMS: atom_id res chain seq x y z
N MET A 1 -4.60 16.97 30.59
CA MET A 1 -3.92 18.00 29.79
C MET A 1 -2.86 17.34 28.92
N ASN A 2 -2.94 17.55 27.61
CA ASN A 2 -1.86 17.15 26.70
C ASN A 2 -0.76 18.21 26.75
N ILE A 3 0.40 17.89 27.35
CA ILE A 3 1.51 18.83 27.50
C ILE A 3 2.78 18.29 26.82
N PRO A 4 3.71 19.17 26.41
CA PRO A 4 5.01 18.73 25.90
C PRO A 4 5.77 17.90 26.94
N LEU A 5 6.45 16.83 26.49
CA LEU A 5 7.28 15.99 27.37
C LEU A 5 8.43 16.78 28.02
N SER A 6 8.84 17.91 27.45
CA SER A 6 9.84 18.81 28.04
C SER A 6 9.43 19.39 29.40
N GLN A 7 8.14 19.40 29.72
CA GLN A 7 7.61 19.88 30.98
C GLN A 7 7.56 18.78 32.07
N LEU A 8 7.85 17.52 31.72
CA LEU A 8 7.90 16.44 32.70
C LEU A 8 9.16 16.52 33.55
N ALA A 9 8.99 16.33 34.85
CA ALA A 9 10.10 16.28 35.79
C ALA A 9 11.12 15.18 35.39
N LYS A 10 12.42 15.49 35.53
CA LYS A 10 13.54 14.55 35.31
C LYS A 10 13.72 14.07 33.86
N ILE A 11 13.29 14.86 32.87
CA ILE A 11 13.69 14.68 31.46
C ILE A 11 14.79 15.69 31.12
N THR A 12 15.84 15.24 30.44
CA THR A 12 16.98 16.07 30.00
C THR A 12 16.85 16.36 28.50
N ASP A 13 17.51 17.40 27.99
CA ASP A 13 17.48 17.73 26.55
C ASP A 13 17.96 16.58 25.67
N ALA A 14 18.95 15.80 26.14
CA ALA A 14 19.41 14.59 25.46
C ALA A 14 18.32 13.51 25.36
N ASN A 15 17.51 13.34 26.42
CA ASN A 15 16.37 12.41 26.39
C ASN A 15 15.27 12.92 25.46
N LEU A 16 15.02 14.23 25.42
CA LEU A 16 14.03 14.83 24.49
C LEU A 16 14.42 14.56 23.04
N ALA A 17 15.66 14.85 22.65
CA ALA A 17 16.14 14.58 21.29
C ALA A 17 16.05 13.10 20.89
N GLN A 18 16.12 12.17 21.86
CA GLN A 18 15.93 10.73 21.61
C GLN A 18 14.45 10.33 21.49
N LEU A 19 13.56 10.97 22.26
CA LEU A 19 12.11 10.76 22.21
C LEU A 19 11.53 11.34 20.91
N GLU A 20 12.04 12.47 20.43
CA GLU A 20 11.65 13.06 19.14
C GLU A 20 11.96 12.11 17.97
N LYS A 21 13.07 11.36 18.03
CA LYS A 21 13.36 10.30 17.03
C LYS A 21 12.35 9.15 17.05
N LEU A 22 11.59 8.99 18.13
CA LEU A 22 10.48 8.05 18.26
C LEU A 22 9.12 8.71 17.96
N ASN A 23 9.11 9.97 17.50
CA ASN A 23 7.91 10.79 17.33
C ASN A 23 7.09 10.98 18.62
N LEU A 24 7.77 11.00 19.78
CA LEU A 24 7.14 11.22 21.09
C LEU A 24 7.38 12.66 21.54
N PHE A 25 6.37 13.52 21.39
CA PHE A 25 6.46 14.94 21.71
C PHE A 25 5.63 15.32 22.94
N THR A 26 4.52 14.64 23.16
CA THR A 26 3.52 14.99 24.17
C THR A 26 3.21 13.85 25.14
N THR A 27 2.53 14.16 26.26
CA THR A 27 2.08 13.15 27.22
C THR A 27 1.14 12.14 26.58
N HIS A 28 0.28 12.54 25.64
CA HIS A 28 -0.55 11.60 24.87
C HIS A 28 0.29 10.66 24.01
N ASP A 29 1.32 11.15 23.31
CA ASP A 29 2.17 10.29 22.50
C ASP A 29 2.85 9.21 23.36
N ALA A 30 3.31 9.58 24.56
CA ALA A 30 3.87 8.62 25.51
C ALA A 30 2.85 7.58 26.03
N LEU A 31 1.59 7.98 26.24
CA LEU A 31 0.51 7.07 26.64
C LEU A 31 0.16 6.06 25.54
N PHE A 32 0.25 6.45 24.27
CA PHE A 32 -0.03 5.55 23.14
C PHE A 32 1.24 4.85 22.59
N HIS A 33 2.41 5.06 23.21
CA HIS A 33 3.65 4.34 22.87
C HIS A 33 3.63 2.93 23.46
N LEU A 34 2.98 2.00 22.77
CA LEU A 34 2.72 0.68 23.34
C LEU A 34 3.97 -0.22 23.39
N PRO A 35 4.04 -1.16 24.35
CA PRO A 35 5.09 -2.17 24.39
C PRO A 35 5.03 -3.10 23.15
N ARG A 36 6.20 -3.47 22.62
CA ARG A 36 6.35 -4.46 21.54
C ARG A 36 6.36 -5.91 22.06
N ASP A 37 6.75 -6.11 23.32
CA ASP A 37 6.82 -7.43 23.95
C ASP A 37 6.81 -7.27 25.48
N TYR A 38 6.69 -8.39 26.19
CA TYR A 38 6.66 -8.45 27.65
C TYR A 38 7.59 -9.53 28.17
N GLU A 39 8.27 -9.22 29.26
CA GLU A 39 9.15 -10.16 29.96
C GLU A 39 8.54 -10.51 31.32
N ASP A 40 8.44 -11.81 31.58
CA ASP A 40 8.23 -12.27 32.95
C ASP A 40 9.58 -12.18 33.70
N ARG A 41 9.64 -11.23 34.63
CA ARG A 41 10.77 -11.03 35.56
C ARG A 41 10.35 -11.32 37.00
N SER A 42 9.31 -12.11 37.22
CA SER A 42 8.78 -12.46 38.54
C SER A 42 9.22 -13.83 39.03
N THR A 43 9.44 -14.77 38.10
CA THR A 43 9.74 -16.16 38.40
C THR A 43 11.25 -16.40 38.42
N LEU A 44 11.78 -16.71 39.61
CA LEU A 44 13.14 -17.24 39.74
C LEU A 44 13.16 -18.69 39.25
N LEU A 45 14.08 -18.99 38.34
CA LEU A 45 14.29 -20.34 37.84
C LEU A 45 15.58 -20.93 38.43
N ASP A 46 15.50 -22.18 38.90
CA ASP A 46 16.67 -22.93 39.33
C ASP A 46 17.63 -23.14 38.14
N MET A 47 18.93 -23.03 38.38
CA MET A 47 19.94 -23.12 37.32
C MET A 47 20.03 -24.52 36.68
N GLN A 48 19.53 -25.56 37.34
CA GLN A 48 19.39 -26.89 36.73
C GLN A 48 18.27 -26.98 35.70
N ALA A 49 17.23 -26.15 35.83
CA ALA A 49 16.06 -26.18 34.93
C ALA A 49 16.23 -25.29 33.69
N LEU A 50 17.41 -24.67 33.51
CA LEU A 50 17.69 -23.76 32.42
C LEU A 50 17.60 -24.48 31.07
N GLN A 51 16.89 -23.85 30.14
CA GLN A 51 16.75 -24.31 28.75
C GLN A 51 17.36 -23.30 27.80
N VAL A 52 18.12 -23.79 26.82
CA VAL A 52 18.75 -22.95 25.79
C VAL A 52 17.67 -22.21 24.99
N GLY A 53 17.91 -20.93 24.73
CA GLY A 53 17.00 -20.04 23.98
C GLY A 53 15.92 -19.38 24.83
N ARG A 54 15.87 -19.63 26.15
CA ARG A 54 14.94 -18.94 27.06
C ARG A 54 15.63 -17.80 27.80
N THR A 55 14.93 -16.67 27.92
CA THR A 55 15.30 -15.56 28.79
C THR A 55 14.67 -15.76 30.16
N VAL A 56 15.49 -15.81 31.20
CA VAL A 56 15.04 -16.20 32.54
C VAL A 56 15.72 -15.37 33.61
N LEU A 57 15.06 -15.27 34.77
CA LEU A 57 15.60 -14.66 35.96
C LEU A 57 16.20 -15.74 36.86
N ILE A 58 17.47 -15.57 37.21
CA ILE A 58 18.19 -16.49 38.08
C ILE A 58 18.85 -15.72 39.21
N GLU A 59 19.10 -16.41 40.32
CA GLU A 59 19.82 -15.88 41.47
C GLU A 59 20.88 -16.89 41.89
N GLY A 60 22.07 -16.40 42.22
CA GLY A 60 23.12 -17.28 42.72
C GLY A 60 24.33 -16.51 43.23
N GLU A 61 25.25 -17.26 43.79
CA GLU A 61 26.53 -16.77 44.28
C GLU A 61 27.57 -16.78 43.16
N VAL A 62 28.36 -15.71 43.07
CA VAL A 62 29.51 -15.67 42.18
C VAL A 62 30.62 -16.57 42.74
N LYS A 63 30.90 -17.68 42.06
CA LYS A 63 31.93 -18.65 42.44
C LYS A 63 33.31 -18.34 41.86
N SER A 64 33.37 -17.77 40.66
CA SER A 64 34.64 -17.35 40.07
C SER A 64 34.45 -16.21 39.07
N VAL A 65 35.50 -15.41 38.90
CA VAL A 65 35.60 -14.35 37.89
C VAL A 65 36.90 -14.55 37.13
N ASP A 66 36.78 -14.92 35.86
CA ASP A 66 37.92 -15.14 34.96
C ASP A 66 37.98 -14.05 33.90
N PHE A 67 39.19 -13.81 33.39
CA PHE A 67 39.44 -12.99 32.20
C PHE A 67 40.08 -13.86 31.11
N PRO A 68 39.28 -14.60 30.32
CA PRO A 68 39.81 -15.53 29.33
C PRO A 68 40.72 -14.84 28.32
N ALA A 69 41.87 -15.46 28.03
CA ALA A 69 42.79 -15.01 26.99
C ALA A 69 42.15 -15.20 25.59
N GLY A 70 42.13 -14.14 24.78
CA GLY A 70 41.57 -14.16 23.42
C GLY A 70 41.80 -12.84 22.69
N LYS A 71 41.52 -12.80 21.37
CA LYS A 71 41.70 -11.59 20.53
C LYS A 71 40.89 -10.38 21.00
N LYS A 72 39.77 -10.59 21.70
CA LYS A 72 38.95 -9.54 22.32
C LYS A 72 38.91 -9.76 23.84
N ARG A 73 39.07 -8.67 24.60
CA ARG A 73 38.97 -8.69 26.06
C ARG A 73 37.58 -9.17 26.47
N SER A 74 37.50 -10.14 27.37
CA SER A 74 36.24 -10.64 27.92
C SER A 74 36.37 -11.00 29.39
N MET A 75 35.25 -10.94 30.11
CA MET A 75 35.10 -11.33 31.50
C MET A 75 34.06 -12.46 31.56
N ALA A 76 34.38 -13.54 32.25
CA ALA A 76 33.51 -14.69 32.46
C ALA A 76 33.28 -14.88 33.96
N VAL A 77 32.03 -14.86 34.39
CA VAL A 77 31.64 -14.96 35.81
C VAL A 77 30.83 -16.23 36.00
N LEU A 78 31.32 -17.17 36.81
CA LEU A 78 30.59 -18.39 37.13
C LEU A 78 29.61 -18.11 38.27
N LEU A 79 28.33 -18.27 37.98
CA LEU A 79 27.24 -18.15 38.93
C LEU A 79 26.71 -19.53 39.31
N SER A 80 26.42 -19.76 40.58
CA SER A 80 25.83 -21.02 41.08
C SER A 80 24.80 -20.77 42.18
N ASP A 81 23.68 -21.48 42.12
CA ASP A 81 22.65 -21.56 43.17
C ASP A 81 22.88 -22.73 44.14
N GLY A 82 24.02 -23.41 44.04
CA GLY A 82 24.38 -24.60 44.82
C GLY A 82 23.98 -25.93 44.18
N VAL A 83 23.08 -25.93 43.20
CA VAL A 83 22.52 -27.14 42.57
C VAL A 83 22.83 -27.18 41.07
N GLY A 84 22.85 -26.03 40.41
CA GLY A 84 23.28 -25.79 39.04
C GLY A 84 24.32 -24.67 38.93
N LYS A 85 24.74 -24.41 37.69
CA LYS A 85 25.70 -23.34 37.39
C LYS A 85 25.49 -22.78 35.98
N VAL A 86 25.78 -21.49 35.82
CA VAL A 86 25.76 -20.80 34.53
C VAL A 86 26.90 -19.79 34.47
N THR A 87 27.46 -19.57 33.29
CA THR A 87 28.55 -18.60 33.10
C THR A 87 28.03 -17.30 32.47
N LEU A 88 28.17 -16.17 33.15
CA LEU A 88 27.86 -14.85 32.61
C LEU A 88 29.06 -14.33 31.83
N ARG A 89 28.85 -13.82 30.61
CA ARG A 89 29.92 -13.41 29.71
C ARG A 89 29.76 -11.97 29.26
N PHE A 90 30.79 -11.15 29.52
CA PHE A 90 30.82 -9.73 29.18
C PHE A 90 32.03 -9.42 28.28
N TYR A 91 31.78 -8.80 27.13
CA TYR A 91 32.82 -8.27 26.23
C TYR A 91 33.10 -6.78 26.48
N HIS A 92 32.15 -6.10 27.12
CA HIS A 92 32.24 -4.72 27.60
C HIS A 92 31.95 -4.71 29.10
N PHE A 93 32.94 -4.35 29.90
CA PHE A 93 32.85 -4.31 31.36
C PHE A 93 33.66 -3.12 31.89
N TYR A 94 33.20 -2.57 33.00
CA TYR A 94 33.79 -1.40 33.67
C TYR A 94 34.00 -1.72 35.16
N LYS A 95 34.80 -0.90 35.86
CA LYS A 95 35.24 -1.18 37.23
C LYS A 95 34.09 -1.49 38.20
N ALA A 96 33.00 -0.71 38.14
CA ALA A 96 31.84 -0.95 38.99
C ALA A 96 31.12 -2.27 38.67
N LEU A 97 31.13 -2.77 37.43
CA LEU A 97 30.57 -4.08 37.08
C LEU A 97 31.42 -5.22 37.68
N THR A 98 32.74 -5.10 37.63
CA THR A 98 33.66 -6.08 38.26
C THR A 98 33.54 -6.10 39.78
N GLU A 99 33.32 -4.95 40.42
CA GLU A 99 33.05 -4.85 41.86
C GLU A 99 31.64 -5.37 42.21
N GLN A 100 30.70 -5.26 41.28
CA GLN A 100 29.36 -5.82 41.46
C GLN A 100 29.34 -7.35 41.43
N LEU A 101 30.20 -7.95 40.63
CA LEU A 101 30.31 -9.39 40.41
C LEU A 101 31.54 -9.99 41.12
N ALA A 102 31.92 -9.47 42.29
CA ALA A 102 33.03 -10.02 43.05
C ALA A 102 32.70 -11.43 43.57
N VAL A 103 33.72 -12.27 43.74
CA VAL A 103 33.54 -13.64 44.28
C VAL A 103 32.91 -13.58 45.66
N GLY A 104 31.88 -14.41 45.88
CA GLY A 104 31.08 -14.45 47.11
C GLY A 104 29.85 -13.53 47.11
N GLU A 105 29.70 -12.64 46.13
CA GLU A 105 28.50 -11.81 46.01
C GLU A 105 27.31 -12.64 45.50
N TYR A 106 26.13 -12.42 46.09
CA TYR A 106 24.87 -12.94 45.58
C TYR A 106 24.24 -11.94 44.64
N VAL A 107 23.99 -12.36 43.40
CA VAL A 107 23.44 -11.49 42.37
C VAL A 107 22.25 -12.14 41.69
N ARG A 108 21.27 -11.29 41.38
CA ARG A 108 20.12 -11.66 40.55
C ARG A 108 20.33 -11.15 39.14
N VAL A 109 20.22 -12.06 38.18
CA VAL A 109 20.62 -11.84 36.80
C VAL A 109 19.50 -12.27 35.87
N PHE A 110 19.24 -11.46 34.85
CA PHE A 110 18.24 -11.74 33.83
C PHE A 110 18.89 -11.75 32.46
N GLY A 111 18.71 -12.86 31.72
CA GLY A 111 19.33 -13.00 30.41
C GLY A 111 18.92 -14.26 29.69
N GLU A 112 19.22 -14.26 28.38
CA GLU A 112 18.99 -15.40 27.50
C GLU A 112 20.06 -16.47 27.75
N VAL A 113 19.61 -17.70 28.02
CA VAL A 113 20.49 -18.87 28.18
C VAL A 113 20.93 -19.35 26.80
N ARG A 114 22.24 -19.41 26.58
CA ARG A 114 22.86 -19.94 25.35
C ARG A 114 23.81 -21.07 25.66
N LEU A 115 24.10 -21.88 24.65
CA LEU A 115 25.17 -22.88 24.74
C LEU A 115 26.49 -22.21 24.34
N GLY A 116 27.45 -22.17 25.26
CA GLY A 116 28.79 -21.66 25.06
C GLY A 116 29.87 -22.71 25.32
N ALA A 117 31.14 -22.30 25.25
CA ALA A 117 32.28 -23.20 25.41
C ALA A 117 32.39 -23.79 26.83
N ARG A 118 31.83 -23.10 27.83
CA ARG A 118 31.83 -23.53 29.24
C ARG A 118 30.48 -24.13 29.69
N GLY A 119 29.65 -24.56 28.74
CA GLY A 119 28.29 -25.05 29.01
C GLY A 119 27.26 -23.95 28.85
N LEU A 120 26.32 -23.83 29.79
CA LEU A 120 25.30 -22.77 29.74
C LEU A 120 25.95 -21.41 30.01
N GLU A 121 25.76 -20.48 29.07
CA GLU A 121 26.29 -19.12 29.12
C GLU A 121 25.17 -18.08 28.95
N MET A 122 25.29 -16.93 29.58
CA MET A 122 24.48 -15.74 29.32
C MET A 122 25.39 -14.61 28.84
N TYR A 123 25.14 -14.07 27.65
CA TYR A 123 25.94 -12.97 27.10
C TYR A 123 25.33 -11.62 27.50
N HIS A 124 26.11 -10.78 28.17
CA HIS A 124 25.67 -9.45 28.63
C HIS A 124 24.30 -9.44 29.35
N PRO A 125 24.07 -10.32 30.33
CA PRO A 125 22.81 -10.32 31.04
C PRO A 125 22.67 -9.06 31.91
N GLU A 126 21.42 -8.67 32.16
CA GLU A 126 21.08 -7.54 33.01
C GLU A 126 21.21 -7.96 34.49
N ILE A 127 21.96 -7.18 35.28
CA ILE A 127 22.08 -7.41 36.73
C ILE A 127 20.99 -6.59 37.42
N ILE A 128 20.08 -7.26 38.11
CA ILE A 128 18.89 -6.64 38.71
C ILE A 128 19.19 -6.09 40.11
N SER A 129 19.87 -6.86 40.97
CA SER A 129 20.18 -6.44 42.35
C SER A 129 21.31 -7.25 42.99
N LYS A 130 21.83 -6.71 44.10
CA LYS A 130 22.81 -7.34 45.02
C LYS A 130 22.17 -7.98 46.27
N SER A 131 20.85 -8.13 46.32
CA SER A 131 20.18 -8.65 47.52
C SER A 131 18.94 -9.48 47.23
N ALA A 132 18.73 -10.50 48.06
CA ALA A 132 17.60 -11.43 48.05
C ALA A 132 16.24 -10.76 48.35
N GLN A 133 16.22 -9.49 48.76
CA GLN A 133 15.01 -8.73 49.11
C GLN A 133 14.62 -7.76 47.99
N VAL A 134 14.26 -8.30 46.84
CA VAL A 134 13.46 -7.55 45.85
C VAL A 134 12.10 -8.22 45.81
N GLN A 135 11.06 -7.46 46.22
CA GLN A 135 9.66 -7.88 46.08
C GLN A 135 9.44 -8.32 44.63
N ALA A 136 8.86 -9.50 44.45
CA ALA A 136 8.50 -9.97 43.12
C ALA A 136 7.58 -8.93 42.47
N ASN A 137 7.95 -8.44 41.28
CA ASN A 137 7.07 -7.55 40.53
C ASN A 137 5.77 -8.31 40.26
N ALA A 138 4.65 -7.79 40.72
CA ALA A 138 3.33 -8.40 40.52
C ALA A 138 2.82 -8.31 39.06
N GLN A 139 3.66 -7.83 38.15
CA GLN A 139 3.33 -7.49 36.77
C GLN A 139 4.47 -7.89 35.84
N LEU A 140 4.12 -8.17 34.59
CA LEU A 140 5.08 -8.38 33.52
C LEU A 140 5.80 -7.07 33.20
N THR A 141 7.07 -7.15 32.80
CA THR A 141 7.86 -5.97 32.45
C THR A 141 7.68 -5.66 30.96
N PRO A 142 7.13 -4.49 30.58
CA PRO A 142 6.97 -4.11 29.18
C PRO A 142 8.31 -3.76 28.53
N ILE A 143 8.48 -4.18 27.28
CA ILE A 143 9.55 -3.77 26.38
C ILE A 143 8.97 -2.82 25.33
N TYR A 144 9.47 -1.59 25.27
CA TYR A 144 9.03 -0.60 24.29
C TYR A 144 9.93 -0.55 23.05
N PRO A 145 9.41 -0.15 21.88
CA PRO A 145 10.25 0.34 20.79
C PRO A 145 11.17 1.47 21.30
N SER A 146 12.43 1.47 20.91
CA SER A 146 13.45 2.38 21.44
C SER A 146 14.51 2.73 20.39
N THR A 147 15.23 3.84 20.61
CA THR A 147 16.30 4.36 19.74
C THR A 147 17.65 4.30 20.44
N ASP A 148 18.74 4.36 19.66
CA ASP A 148 20.09 4.34 20.20
C ASP A 148 20.30 5.44 21.25
N GLY A 149 20.73 5.01 22.44
CA GLY A 149 20.99 5.88 23.59
C GLY A 149 19.84 6.01 24.59
N LEU A 150 18.62 5.56 24.25
CA LEU A 150 17.49 5.57 25.18
C LEU A 150 17.29 4.19 25.81
N LYS A 151 17.38 4.09 27.15
CA LYS A 151 17.24 2.81 27.86
C LYS A 151 15.79 2.48 28.18
N GLN A 152 15.43 1.18 28.16
CA GLN A 152 14.10 0.68 28.53
C GLN A 152 13.63 1.16 29.91
N ALA A 153 14.52 1.18 30.91
CA ALA A 153 14.19 1.68 32.24
C ALA A 153 13.75 3.15 32.25
N LYS A 154 14.36 3.98 31.39
CA LYS A 154 14.00 5.39 31.28
C LYS A 154 12.67 5.57 30.54
N LEU A 155 12.43 4.82 29.47
CA LEU A 155 11.14 4.80 28.77
C LEU A 155 10.01 4.37 29.70
N ARG A 156 10.18 3.26 30.43
CA ARG A 156 9.25 2.80 31.47
C ARG A 156 8.94 3.90 32.48
N GLN A 157 9.98 4.55 33.02
CA GLN A 157 9.80 5.64 33.98
C GLN A 157 8.95 6.79 33.43
N ILE A 158 9.21 7.22 32.19
CA ILE A 158 8.48 8.33 31.55
C ILE A 158 7.01 7.93 31.32
N ILE A 159 6.77 6.75 30.76
CA ILE A 159 5.42 6.26 30.45
C ILE A 159 4.62 6.03 31.74
N ASP A 160 5.23 5.45 32.77
CA ASP A 160 4.59 5.27 34.09
C ASP A 160 4.22 6.61 34.73
N GLN A 161 5.08 7.61 34.59
CA GLN A 161 4.77 8.97 35.05
C GLN A 161 3.58 9.54 34.27
N CYS A 162 3.57 9.37 32.94
CA CYS A 162 2.46 9.81 32.09
C CYS A 162 1.15 9.12 32.47
N LEU A 163 1.15 7.80 32.65
CA LEU A 163 -0.02 7.01 33.04
C LEU A 163 -0.61 7.48 34.37
N LYS A 164 0.24 7.64 35.39
CA LYS A 164 -0.22 8.04 36.73
C LYS A 164 -0.75 9.47 36.77
N GLN A 165 -0.12 10.40 36.04
CA GLN A 165 -0.39 11.83 36.16
C GLN A 165 -1.37 12.36 35.11
N TYR A 166 -1.56 11.70 33.97
CA TYR A 166 -2.33 12.26 32.85
C TYR A 166 -3.33 11.30 32.21
N ALA A 167 -3.32 9.99 32.52
CA ALA A 167 -4.28 9.07 31.90
C ALA A 167 -5.75 9.39 32.24
N HIS A 168 -6.01 9.95 33.42
CA HIS A 168 -7.35 10.33 33.86
C HIS A 168 -7.93 11.52 33.07
N ASP A 169 -7.10 12.26 32.33
CA ASP A 169 -7.55 13.32 31.44
C ASP A 169 -8.11 12.79 30.11
N LEU A 170 -7.92 11.50 29.82
CA LEU A 170 -8.45 10.87 28.61
C LEU A 170 -9.94 10.57 28.78
N GLN A 171 -10.76 11.19 27.94
CA GLN A 171 -12.20 10.93 27.90
C GLN A 171 -12.51 9.61 27.18
N GLU A 172 -13.55 8.90 27.64
CA GLU A 172 -14.12 7.78 26.88
C GLU A 172 -15.02 8.35 25.78
N LEU A 173 -14.63 8.13 24.52
CA LEU A 173 -15.28 8.73 23.34
C LEU A 173 -16.07 7.71 22.51
N MET A 174 -15.86 6.42 22.76
CA MET A 174 -16.55 5.36 22.04
C MET A 174 -17.99 5.20 22.57
N PRO A 175 -19.00 5.01 21.70
CA PRO A 175 -20.38 4.77 22.13
C PRO A 175 -20.53 3.56 23.07
N GLU A 176 -21.50 3.63 23.97
CA GLU A 176 -21.80 2.56 24.93
C GLU A 176 -22.11 1.22 24.22
N GLY A 177 -21.65 0.11 24.81
CA GLY A 177 -21.86 -1.25 24.27
C GLY A 177 -20.87 -1.69 23.18
N ILE A 178 -20.06 -0.76 22.66
CA ILE A 178 -18.99 -1.07 21.70
C ILE A 178 -17.73 -1.55 22.45
N ALA A 179 -17.35 -0.85 23.52
CA ALA A 179 -16.27 -1.22 24.43
C ALA A 179 -16.77 -2.30 25.41
N LYS A 180 -16.69 -3.58 25.02
CA LYS A 180 -17.30 -4.68 25.80
C LYS A 180 -16.48 -5.19 26.99
N LYS A 181 -15.16 -5.00 27.00
CA LYS A 181 -14.26 -5.63 28.01
C LYS A 181 -13.32 -4.66 28.74
N PHE A 182 -12.91 -3.58 28.07
CA PHE A 182 -12.01 -2.58 28.62
C PHE A 182 -12.52 -1.20 28.18
N ASP A 183 -12.58 -0.26 29.10
CA ASP A 183 -12.56 1.16 28.75
C ASP A 183 -11.15 1.59 28.32
N LEU A 184 -11.01 2.81 27.79
CA LEU A 184 -9.73 3.33 27.32
C LEU A 184 -8.62 3.30 28.39
N ILE A 185 -8.92 3.76 29.60
CA ILE A 185 -7.93 3.91 30.68
C ILE A 185 -7.54 2.53 31.22
N GLN A 186 -8.49 1.62 31.39
CA GLN A 186 -8.27 0.23 31.75
C GLN A 186 -7.42 -0.48 30.70
N ALA A 187 -7.69 -0.25 29.41
CA ALA A 187 -6.89 -0.83 28.32
C ALA A 187 -5.44 -0.36 28.39
N LEU A 188 -5.21 0.95 28.53
CA LEU A 188 -3.86 1.51 28.67
C LEU A 188 -3.14 0.96 29.90
N ASN A 189 -3.77 1.01 31.07
CA ASN A 189 -3.19 0.47 32.30
C ASN A 189 -2.84 -1.02 32.16
N PHE A 190 -3.73 -1.82 31.57
CA PHE A 190 -3.46 -3.25 31.37
C PHE A 190 -2.28 -3.48 30.43
N ILE A 191 -2.20 -2.74 29.32
CA ILE A 191 -1.14 -2.89 28.32
C ILE A 191 0.21 -2.50 28.91
N HIS A 192 0.29 -1.40 29.64
CA HIS A 192 1.56 -0.97 30.23
C HIS A 192 1.94 -1.76 31.48
N HIS A 193 0.96 -2.26 32.23
CA HIS A 193 1.13 -3.00 33.48
C HIS A 193 0.36 -4.34 33.49
N PRO A 194 0.67 -5.29 32.59
CA PRO A 194 -0.09 -6.52 32.53
C PRO A 194 0.21 -7.42 33.74
N PRO A 195 -0.81 -8.01 34.39
CA PRO A 195 -0.61 -8.99 35.47
C PRO A 195 0.21 -10.21 35.00
N LEU A 196 0.91 -10.90 35.93
CA LEU A 196 1.76 -12.05 35.60
C LEU A 196 1.03 -13.21 34.89
N GLY A 197 -0.26 -13.41 35.15
CA GLY A 197 -1.08 -14.42 34.48
C GLY A 197 -1.56 -14.04 33.08
N SER A 198 -1.14 -12.89 32.55
CA SER A 198 -1.56 -12.42 31.23
C SER A 198 -1.00 -13.30 30.12
N ASN A 199 -1.79 -13.52 29.07
CA ASN A 199 -1.37 -14.29 27.92
C ASN A 199 -0.39 -13.47 27.06
N VAL A 200 0.91 -13.67 27.29
CA VAL A 200 1.99 -12.97 26.57
C VAL A 200 1.94 -13.23 25.06
N ALA A 201 1.53 -14.42 24.63
CA ALA A 201 1.41 -14.73 23.21
C ALA A 201 0.32 -13.86 22.55
N GLN A 202 -0.84 -13.70 23.18
CA GLN A 202 -1.88 -12.79 22.69
C GLN A 202 -1.43 -11.33 22.69
N LEU A 203 -0.68 -10.91 23.72
CA LEU A 203 -0.15 -9.55 23.81
C LEU A 203 0.87 -9.26 22.70
N ARG A 204 1.76 -10.22 22.41
CA ARG A 204 2.76 -10.13 21.34
C ARG A 204 2.13 -10.10 19.95
N GLU A 205 1.05 -10.85 19.75
CA GLU A 205 0.27 -10.86 18.51
C GLU A 205 -0.73 -9.69 18.43
N ALA A 206 -0.76 -8.80 19.43
CA ALA A 206 -1.72 -7.70 19.55
C ALA A 206 -3.21 -8.12 19.54
N ARG A 207 -3.51 -9.37 19.91
CA ARG A 207 -4.87 -9.95 19.94
C ARG A 207 -5.56 -9.81 21.28
N HIS A 208 -4.88 -9.30 22.30
CA HIS A 208 -5.47 -9.14 23.62
C HIS A 208 -6.62 -8.10 23.58
N PRO A 209 -7.75 -8.31 24.28
CA PRO A 209 -8.89 -7.39 24.24
C PRO A 209 -8.57 -5.93 24.58
N ALA A 210 -7.59 -5.68 25.46
CA ALA A 210 -7.10 -4.34 25.76
C ALA A 210 -6.46 -3.66 24.54
N GLN A 211 -5.61 -4.37 23.79
CA GLN A 211 -4.99 -3.83 22.56
C GLN A 211 -6.04 -3.65 21.47
N GLN A 212 -6.92 -4.64 21.32
CA GLN A 212 -8.03 -4.61 20.37
C GLN A 212 -8.97 -3.41 20.59
N ARG A 213 -9.17 -2.98 21.85
CA ARG A 213 -9.92 -1.77 22.18
C ARG A 213 -9.24 -0.50 21.63
N LEU A 214 -7.93 -0.39 21.72
CA LEU A 214 -7.16 0.76 21.19
C LEU A 214 -7.10 0.74 19.66
N ILE A 215 -6.78 -0.41 19.08
CA ILE A 215 -6.79 -0.66 17.63
C ILE A 215 -8.13 -0.24 17.05
N PHE A 216 -9.23 -0.69 17.65
CA PHE A 216 -10.56 -0.40 17.14
C PHE A 216 -10.89 1.10 17.17
N GLU A 217 -10.52 1.82 18.23
CA GLU A 217 -10.75 3.27 18.30
C GLU A 217 -9.90 4.04 17.29
N GLU A 218 -8.65 3.63 17.09
CA GLU A 218 -7.80 4.21 16.06
C GLU A 218 -8.41 3.98 14.66
N LEU A 219 -8.81 2.75 14.33
CA LEU A 219 -9.47 2.42 13.06
C LEU A 219 -10.75 3.24 12.87
N VAL A 220 -11.59 3.37 13.90
CA VAL A 220 -12.80 4.21 13.87
C VAL A 220 -12.44 5.67 13.60
N THR A 221 -11.41 6.20 14.23
CA THR A 221 -10.97 7.58 14.03
C THR A 221 -10.48 7.83 12.61
N HIS A 222 -9.74 6.89 12.03
CA HIS A 222 -9.35 6.97 10.63
C HIS A 222 -10.58 6.94 9.69
N GLN A 223 -11.58 6.09 9.97
CA GLN A 223 -12.83 6.07 9.20
C GLN A 223 -13.62 7.38 9.34
N ILE A 224 -13.65 7.98 10.53
CA ILE A 224 -14.24 9.31 10.77
C ILE A 224 -13.57 10.36 9.88
N SER A 225 -12.23 10.38 9.81
CA SER A 225 -11.49 11.32 8.96
C SER A 225 -11.90 11.23 7.49
N LEU A 226 -12.01 10.00 6.97
CA LEU A 226 -12.39 9.74 5.57
C LEU A 226 -13.85 10.15 5.30
N LEU A 227 -14.77 9.80 6.21
CA LEU A 227 -16.19 10.13 6.11
C LEU A 227 -16.44 11.64 6.24
N GLN A 228 -15.73 12.35 7.13
CA GLN A 228 -15.80 13.81 7.24
C GLN A 228 -15.32 14.48 5.94
N ARG A 229 -14.22 14.01 5.36
CA ARG A 229 -13.73 14.50 4.05
C ARG A 229 -14.78 14.30 2.96
N ARG A 230 -15.38 13.11 2.89
CA ARG A 230 -16.46 12.81 1.95
C ARG A 230 -17.67 13.72 2.17
N HIS A 231 -18.09 13.92 3.42
CA HIS A 231 -19.21 14.79 3.75
C HIS A 231 -18.94 16.24 3.33
N TYR A 232 -17.74 16.76 3.59
CA TYR A 232 -17.32 18.10 3.17
C TYR A 232 -17.42 18.26 1.65
N ILE A 233 -16.92 17.30 0.87
CA ILE A 233 -17.04 17.34 -0.59
C ILE A 233 -18.52 17.29 -1.01
N GLN A 234 -19.34 16.46 -0.36
CA GLN A 234 -20.76 16.33 -0.64
C GLN A 234 -21.62 17.53 -0.22
N GLN A 235 -21.07 18.52 0.49
CA GLN A 235 -21.76 19.79 0.74
C GLN A 235 -21.78 20.68 -0.50
N ILE A 236 -20.81 20.53 -1.39
CA ILE A 236 -20.79 21.23 -2.68
C ILE A 236 -21.75 20.50 -3.62
N GLN A 237 -22.66 21.24 -4.27
CA GLN A 237 -23.63 20.63 -5.18
C GLN A 237 -22.94 20.08 -6.42
N ALA A 238 -23.44 18.96 -6.94
CA ALA A 238 -23.03 18.40 -8.23
C ALA A 238 -24.22 18.39 -9.20
N PRO A 239 -23.96 18.45 -10.52
CA PRO A 239 -25.02 18.48 -11.51
C PRO A 239 -25.81 17.17 -11.61
N LYS A 240 -27.13 17.23 -11.41
CA LYS A 240 -28.00 16.06 -11.61
C LYS A 240 -28.07 15.64 -13.09
N MET A 241 -27.80 14.37 -13.35
CA MET A 241 -27.90 13.77 -14.69
C MET A 241 -29.11 12.84 -14.78
N SER A 242 -29.80 12.89 -15.92
CA SER A 242 -30.87 11.94 -16.22
C SER A 242 -30.30 10.68 -16.90
N PRO A 243 -30.96 9.52 -16.80
CA PRO A 243 -30.61 8.36 -17.60
C PRO A 243 -30.58 8.71 -19.09
N SER A 244 -29.54 8.22 -19.75
CA SER A 244 -29.37 8.36 -21.20
C SER A 244 -30.38 7.44 -21.88
N LYS A 245 -31.10 7.98 -22.87
CA LYS A 245 -32.07 7.21 -23.65
C LYS A 245 -31.49 6.85 -25.01
N ASN A 246 -30.77 7.79 -25.62
CA ASN A 246 -30.30 7.68 -27.00
C ASN A 246 -28.82 7.29 -27.05
N LEU A 247 -27.95 8.03 -26.36
CA LEU A 247 -26.50 7.85 -26.48
C LEU A 247 -26.04 6.47 -26.01
N LEU A 248 -26.49 6.03 -24.83
CA LEU A 248 -26.14 4.73 -24.27
C LEU A 248 -26.65 3.59 -25.17
N ARG A 249 -27.87 3.73 -25.70
CA ARG A 249 -28.45 2.74 -26.61
C ARG A 249 -27.67 2.65 -27.92
N GLY A 250 -27.27 3.79 -28.48
CA GLY A 250 -26.42 3.87 -29.67
C GLY A 250 -25.06 3.23 -29.45
N LEU A 251 -24.41 3.54 -28.32
CA LEU A 251 -23.14 2.95 -27.93
C LEU A 251 -23.24 1.43 -27.86
N LEU A 252 -24.22 0.90 -27.12
CA LEU A 252 -24.39 -0.53 -26.93
C LEU A 252 -24.72 -1.27 -28.24
N ALA A 253 -25.44 -0.64 -29.17
CA ALA A 253 -25.79 -1.25 -30.45
C ALA A 253 -24.60 -1.41 -31.41
N GLN A 254 -23.55 -0.61 -31.26
CA GLN A 254 -22.35 -0.67 -32.10
C GLN A 254 -21.29 -1.65 -31.59
N LEU A 255 -21.40 -2.11 -30.34
CA LEU A 255 -20.41 -3.01 -29.75
C LEU A 255 -20.51 -4.42 -30.37
N PRO A 256 -19.38 -5.07 -30.71
CA PRO A 256 -19.38 -6.44 -31.21
C PRO A 256 -19.60 -7.50 -30.12
N PHE A 257 -19.92 -7.08 -28.89
CA PHE A 257 -20.11 -7.92 -27.72
C PHE A 257 -21.15 -7.29 -26.78
N THR A 258 -21.70 -8.10 -25.88
CA THR A 258 -22.60 -7.63 -24.82
C THR A 258 -21.82 -7.34 -23.54
N PRO A 259 -22.12 -6.24 -22.82
CA PRO A 259 -21.54 -5.99 -21.51
C PRO A 259 -21.85 -7.11 -20.52
N THR A 260 -20.90 -7.40 -19.62
CA THR A 260 -21.07 -8.41 -18.56
C THR A 260 -22.07 -7.94 -17.49
N ASN A 261 -22.56 -8.86 -16.64
CA ASN A 261 -23.48 -8.49 -15.56
C ASN A 261 -22.77 -7.57 -14.56
N ALA A 262 -21.48 -7.80 -14.29
CA ALA A 262 -20.68 -6.92 -13.44
C ALA A 262 -20.57 -5.50 -14.02
N GLN A 263 -20.34 -5.37 -15.34
CA GLN A 263 -20.30 -4.06 -16.00
C GLN A 263 -21.66 -3.34 -15.95
N GLN A 264 -22.77 -4.07 -16.16
CA GLN A 264 -24.13 -3.51 -16.06
C GLN A 264 -24.45 -3.06 -14.63
N ARG A 265 -24.12 -3.88 -13.62
CA ARG A 265 -24.29 -3.55 -12.21
C ARG A 265 -23.52 -2.28 -11.83
N VAL A 266 -22.24 -2.21 -12.17
CA VAL A 266 -21.41 -1.03 -11.89
C VAL A 266 -21.92 0.20 -12.64
N SER A 267 -22.36 0.06 -13.89
CA SER A 267 -22.97 1.16 -14.64
C SER A 267 -24.25 1.68 -13.96
N GLN A 268 -25.07 0.80 -13.38
CA GLN A 268 -26.28 1.18 -12.65
C GLN A 268 -25.94 1.87 -11.32
N GLU A 269 -24.93 1.39 -10.59
CA GLU A 269 -24.42 2.05 -9.38
C GLU A 269 -23.96 3.48 -9.68
N ILE A 270 -23.22 3.68 -10.78
CA ILE A 270 -22.80 5.01 -11.25
C ILE A 270 -24.02 5.88 -11.60
N LEU A 271 -24.98 5.35 -12.36
CA LEU A 271 -26.18 6.09 -12.73
C LEU A 271 -26.98 6.56 -11.51
N ASN A 272 -27.13 5.69 -10.50
CA ASN A 272 -27.84 6.05 -9.27
C ASN A 272 -27.19 7.26 -8.57
N ASP A 273 -25.85 7.32 -8.53
CA ASP A 273 -25.14 8.47 -7.95
C ASP A 273 -25.29 9.74 -8.80
N LEU A 274 -25.15 9.62 -10.13
CA LEU A 274 -25.29 10.71 -11.09
C LEU A 274 -26.67 11.38 -11.06
N GLN A 275 -27.71 10.66 -10.63
CA GLN A 275 -29.07 11.21 -10.46
C GLN A 275 -29.22 12.11 -9.22
N THR A 276 -28.26 12.09 -8.30
CA THR A 276 -28.32 12.88 -7.06
C THR A 276 -27.67 14.26 -7.25
N ASN A 277 -27.99 15.22 -6.36
CA ASN A 277 -27.33 16.54 -6.35
C ASN A 277 -25.97 16.52 -5.63
N LYS A 278 -25.48 15.34 -5.26
CA LYS A 278 -24.25 15.16 -4.49
C LYS A 278 -23.15 14.67 -5.42
N PRO A 279 -21.91 15.17 -5.27
CA PRO A 279 -20.79 14.67 -6.04
C PRO A 279 -20.62 13.17 -5.83
N MET A 280 -20.58 12.46 -6.95
CA MET A 280 -20.21 11.05 -6.97
C MET A 280 -18.69 10.99 -6.77
N LEU A 281 -18.23 10.18 -5.83
CA LEU A 281 -16.82 9.91 -5.58
C LEU A 281 -16.64 8.40 -5.61
N ARG A 282 -16.32 7.84 -6.78
CA ARG A 282 -16.37 6.38 -6.98
C ARG A 282 -15.06 5.82 -7.52
N LEU A 283 -14.58 4.74 -6.90
CA LEU A 283 -13.46 3.93 -7.32
C LEU A 283 -13.97 2.67 -8.01
N VAL A 284 -13.81 2.60 -9.33
CA VAL A 284 -14.13 1.44 -10.15
C VAL A 284 -12.89 0.57 -10.31
N GLN A 285 -12.96 -0.62 -9.72
CA GLN A 285 -11.90 -1.61 -9.75
C GLN A 285 -12.29 -2.79 -10.65
N GLY A 286 -11.29 -3.43 -11.23
CA GLY A 286 -11.45 -4.67 -11.96
C GLY A 286 -10.11 -5.07 -12.54
N ASP A 287 -9.97 -6.35 -12.86
CA ASP A 287 -8.76 -6.88 -13.47
C ASP A 287 -8.41 -6.13 -14.79
N VAL A 288 -7.15 -6.19 -15.21
CA VAL A 288 -6.68 -5.69 -16.50
C VAL A 288 -7.52 -6.32 -17.60
N GLY A 289 -8.23 -5.52 -18.39
CA GLY A 289 -9.12 -6.02 -19.43
C GLY A 289 -10.54 -6.37 -18.99
N ALA A 290 -10.94 -6.09 -17.74
CA ALA A 290 -12.33 -6.25 -17.27
C ALA A 290 -13.35 -5.29 -17.93
N GLY A 291 -12.92 -4.42 -18.85
CA GLY A 291 -13.78 -3.47 -19.57
C GLY A 291 -14.14 -2.20 -18.79
N LYS A 292 -13.27 -1.74 -17.86
CA LYS A 292 -13.45 -0.46 -17.14
C LYS A 292 -13.68 0.74 -18.08
N THR A 293 -12.97 0.79 -19.21
CA THR A 293 -13.12 1.83 -20.23
C THR A 293 -14.53 1.87 -20.83
N LEU A 294 -15.20 0.71 -20.96
CA LEU A 294 -16.58 0.66 -21.43
C LEU A 294 -17.53 1.26 -20.39
N VAL A 295 -17.36 0.91 -19.11
CA VAL A 295 -18.14 1.50 -18.01
C VAL A 295 -17.97 3.02 -17.97
N ALA A 296 -16.75 3.52 -18.19
CA ALA A 296 -16.49 4.96 -18.31
C ALA A 296 -17.25 5.60 -19.50
N ALA A 297 -17.30 4.92 -20.65
CA ALA A 297 -18.06 5.39 -21.82
C ALA A 297 -19.57 5.39 -21.55
N MET A 298 -20.10 4.36 -20.90
CA MET A 298 -21.52 4.30 -20.49
C MET A 298 -21.89 5.43 -19.53
N ALA A 299 -21.03 5.71 -18.53
CA ALA A 299 -21.21 6.84 -17.62
C ALA A 299 -21.19 8.19 -18.37
N SER A 300 -20.30 8.33 -19.36
CA SER A 300 -20.21 9.51 -20.21
C SER A 300 -21.51 9.77 -20.97
N CYS A 301 -22.20 8.75 -21.48
CA CYS A 301 -23.48 8.91 -22.18
C CYS A 301 -24.54 9.67 -21.34
N HIS A 302 -24.64 9.38 -20.03
CA HIS A 302 -25.60 10.06 -19.13
C HIS A 302 -25.29 11.56 -18.98
N VAL A 303 -24.02 11.88 -18.86
CA VAL A 303 -23.52 13.25 -18.65
C VAL A 303 -23.68 14.08 -19.94
N LEU A 304 -23.30 13.48 -21.07
CA LEU A 304 -23.37 14.09 -22.39
C LEU A 304 -24.81 14.40 -22.81
N GLU A 305 -25.73 13.44 -22.62
CA GLU A 305 -27.15 13.64 -22.96
C GLU A 305 -27.84 14.66 -22.04
N SER A 306 -27.27 14.88 -20.84
CA SER A 306 -27.70 15.95 -19.93
C SER A 306 -27.08 17.32 -20.27
N GLY A 307 -26.29 17.42 -21.35
CA GLY A 307 -25.69 18.67 -21.84
C GLY A 307 -24.43 19.12 -21.10
N TRP A 308 -23.75 18.20 -20.41
CA TRP A 308 -22.50 18.46 -19.69
C TRP A 308 -21.30 17.82 -20.38
N GLN A 309 -20.13 18.41 -20.17
CA GLN A 309 -18.85 17.92 -20.70
C GLN A 309 -18.26 16.84 -19.80
N VAL A 310 -17.48 15.93 -20.39
CA VAL A 310 -16.72 14.89 -19.70
C VAL A 310 -15.23 15.12 -19.90
N ALA A 311 -14.44 15.00 -18.84
CA ALA A 311 -12.99 14.98 -18.91
C ALA A 311 -12.46 13.58 -18.53
N ILE A 312 -11.55 13.04 -19.33
CA ILE A 312 -10.89 11.75 -19.08
C ILE A 312 -9.39 11.98 -19.02
N MET A 313 -8.79 11.57 -17.91
CA MET A 313 -7.37 11.70 -17.68
C MET A 313 -6.69 10.33 -17.63
N ALA A 314 -5.53 10.24 -18.28
CA ALA A 314 -4.63 9.09 -18.20
C ALA A 314 -3.18 9.49 -17.87
N PRO A 315 -2.39 8.60 -17.22
CA PRO A 315 -1.03 8.87 -16.73
C PRO A 315 -0.02 9.19 -17.82
N THR A 316 -0.22 8.67 -19.02
CA THR A 316 0.73 8.82 -20.12
C THR A 316 0.01 9.31 -21.36
N GLU A 317 0.74 10.05 -22.22
CA GLU A 317 0.20 10.54 -23.50
C GLU A 317 -0.33 9.39 -24.36
N ILE A 318 0.33 8.23 -24.33
CA ILE A 318 -0.04 7.08 -25.14
C ILE A 318 -1.35 6.43 -24.64
N LEU A 319 -1.55 6.32 -23.33
CA LEU A 319 -2.81 5.81 -22.78
C LEU A 319 -3.95 6.83 -23.01
N ALA A 320 -3.67 8.12 -22.90
CA ALA A 320 -4.64 9.18 -23.23
C ALA A 320 -5.03 9.14 -24.72
N GLU A 321 -4.07 8.93 -25.62
CA GLU A 321 -4.33 8.79 -27.06
C GLU A 321 -5.15 7.53 -27.36
N GLN A 322 -4.89 6.42 -26.66
CA GLN A 322 -5.71 5.20 -26.78
C GLN A 322 -7.15 5.43 -26.36
N HIS A 323 -7.39 6.12 -25.24
CA HIS A 323 -8.74 6.53 -24.85
C HIS A 323 -9.35 7.46 -25.88
N TYR A 324 -8.60 8.42 -26.41
CA TYR A 324 -9.06 9.31 -27.48
C TYR A 324 -9.54 8.53 -28.71
N LEU A 325 -8.76 7.59 -29.21
CA LEU A 325 -9.13 6.79 -30.38
C LEU A 325 -10.36 5.93 -30.12
N ASN A 326 -10.44 5.28 -28.95
CA ASN A 326 -11.59 4.44 -28.60
C ASN A 326 -12.88 5.28 -28.47
N PHE A 327 -12.81 6.42 -27.77
CA PHE A 327 -13.96 7.30 -27.59
C PHE A 327 -14.36 8.00 -28.89
N ASP A 328 -13.41 8.46 -29.70
CA ASP A 328 -13.72 9.00 -31.03
C ASP A 328 -14.41 7.93 -31.89
N GLN A 329 -13.90 6.70 -31.92
CA GLN A 329 -14.55 5.61 -32.65
C GLN A 329 -15.98 5.34 -32.16
N TRP A 330 -16.18 5.26 -30.85
CA TRP A 330 -17.50 4.97 -30.27
C TRP A 330 -18.51 6.11 -30.43
N PHE A 331 -18.09 7.37 -30.30
CA PHE A 331 -19.02 8.51 -30.29
C PHE A 331 -19.14 9.22 -31.64
N ARG A 332 -18.25 8.96 -32.61
CA ARG A 332 -18.28 9.60 -33.93
C ARG A 332 -19.56 9.32 -34.72
N GLU A 333 -20.13 8.12 -34.57
CA GLU A 333 -21.30 7.66 -35.33
C GLU A 333 -22.61 7.70 -34.53
N ILE A 334 -22.57 8.12 -33.26
CA ILE A 334 -23.77 8.23 -32.43
C ILE A 334 -24.35 9.64 -32.59
N ASP A 335 -25.44 9.75 -33.35
CA ASP A 335 -26.20 11.00 -33.48
C ASP A 335 -26.99 11.30 -32.20
N ALA A 336 -26.64 12.37 -31.50
CA ALA A 336 -27.51 13.03 -30.53
C ALA A 336 -28.25 14.17 -31.22
N GLU A 337 -29.55 14.00 -31.50
CA GLU A 337 -30.49 15.07 -31.87
C GLU A 337 -29.88 16.19 -32.75
N ASN A 338 -29.33 15.81 -33.92
CA ASN A 338 -28.73 16.70 -34.94
C ASN A 338 -27.42 17.42 -34.56
N SER A 339 -26.69 16.96 -33.54
CA SER A 339 -25.38 17.48 -33.16
C SER A 339 -24.34 16.36 -33.08
N ARG A 340 -23.27 16.44 -33.88
CA ARG A 340 -22.15 15.51 -33.77
C ARG A 340 -21.39 15.77 -32.47
N LEU A 341 -21.17 14.74 -31.67
CA LEU A 341 -20.31 14.82 -30.48
C LEU A 341 -18.85 14.98 -30.91
N GLU A 342 -18.19 16.00 -30.38
CA GLU A 342 -16.78 16.26 -30.59
C GLU A 342 -15.96 15.74 -29.42
N VAL A 343 -15.03 14.82 -29.75
CA VAL A 343 -14.00 14.32 -28.85
C VAL A 343 -12.70 15.05 -29.18
N VAL A 344 -12.07 15.68 -28.19
CA VAL A 344 -10.79 16.39 -28.37
C VAL A 344 -9.69 15.79 -27.51
N PHE A 345 -8.47 15.84 -28.03
CA PHE A 345 -7.27 15.40 -27.35
C PHE A 345 -6.44 16.59 -26.87
N LEU A 346 -6.10 16.62 -25.57
CA LEU A 346 -5.26 17.65 -24.96
C LEU A 346 -4.01 17.01 -24.33
N ALA A 347 -2.88 17.12 -25.02
CA ALA A 347 -1.57 16.72 -24.50
C ALA A 347 -0.67 17.92 -24.21
N SER A 348 0.26 17.76 -23.26
CA SER A 348 1.21 18.80 -22.86
C SER A 348 2.12 19.27 -24.01
N LYS A 349 2.38 18.41 -25.00
CA LYS A 349 3.27 18.67 -26.14
C LYS A 349 2.60 19.27 -27.39
N LEU A 350 1.31 19.60 -27.34
CA LEU A 350 0.65 20.20 -28.50
C LEU A 350 1.27 21.57 -28.84
N ARG A 351 1.39 21.87 -30.15
CA ARG A 351 1.86 23.18 -30.61
C ARG A 351 0.93 24.28 -30.11
N THR A 352 1.47 25.42 -29.70
CA THR A 352 0.71 26.52 -29.07
C THR A 352 -0.56 26.91 -29.84
N LYS A 353 -0.50 27.00 -31.17
CA LYS A 353 -1.67 27.32 -32.00
C LYS A 353 -2.79 26.27 -31.90
N GLN A 354 -2.44 24.98 -31.95
CA GLN A 354 -3.41 23.88 -31.80
C GLN A 354 -3.95 23.82 -30.38
N LYS A 355 -3.08 23.98 -29.37
CA LYS A 355 -3.49 24.03 -27.97
C LYS A 355 -4.52 25.14 -27.73
N ASN A 356 -4.26 26.36 -28.20
CA ASN A 356 -5.19 27.49 -28.04
C ASN A 356 -6.55 27.24 -28.72
N MET A 357 -6.55 26.60 -29.89
CA MET A 357 -7.78 26.21 -30.58
C MET A 357 -8.60 25.22 -29.74
N VAL A 358 -7.96 24.17 -29.22
CA VAL A 358 -8.62 23.17 -28.35
C VAL A 358 -9.13 23.82 -27.06
N LEU A 359 -8.35 24.70 -26.43
CA LEU A 359 -8.79 25.43 -25.23
C LEU A 359 -10.05 26.27 -25.49
N GLU A 360 -10.13 26.95 -26.63
CA GLU A 360 -11.34 27.68 -27.03
C GLU A 360 -12.53 26.74 -27.26
N GLN A 361 -12.34 25.61 -27.93
CA GLN A 361 -13.40 24.61 -28.12
C GLN A 361 -13.96 24.09 -26.78
N ILE A 362 -13.09 23.84 -25.81
CA ILE A 362 -13.47 23.40 -24.46
C ILE A 362 -14.26 24.49 -23.74
N LYS A 363 -13.78 25.73 -23.78
CA LYS A 363 -14.42 26.89 -23.15
C LYS A 363 -15.77 27.24 -23.75
N GLN A 364 -15.94 27.07 -25.05
CA GLN A 364 -17.19 27.34 -25.77
C GLN A 364 -18.19 26.17 -25.66
N GLY A 365 -17.76 25.02 -25.15
CA GLY A 365 -18.56 23.80 -25.03
C GLY A 365 -18.76 23.05 -26.35
N GLN A 366 -17.91 23.32 -27.34
CA GLN A 366 -17.89 22.59 -28.61
C GLN A 366 -17.28 21.20 -28.43
N ALA A 367 -16.27 21.08 -27.55
CA ALA A 367 -15.72 19.79 -27.16
C ALA A 367 -16.54 19.15 -26.03
N GLN A 368 -17.33 18.13 -26.32
CA GLN A 368 -18.14 17.44 -25.29
C GLN A 368 -17.33 16.43 -24.48
N ILE A 369 -16.34 15.77 -25.09
CA ILE A 369 -15.42 14.85 -24.41
C ILE A 369 -14.00 15.36 -24.58
N VAL A 370 -13.30 15.55 -23.46
CA VAL A 370 -11.92 16.05 -23.45
C VAL A 370 -11.03 14.97 -22.83
N ILE A 371 -10.07 14.47 -23.61
CA ILE A 371 -9.19 13.38 -23.19
C ILE A 371 -7.76 13.89 -23.15
N GLY A 372 -7.04 13.66 -22.06
CA GLY A 372 -5.71 14.22 -21.91
C GLY A 372 -4.89 13.63 -20.77
N THR A 373 -3.73 14.24 -20.57
CA THR A 373 -2.82 13.93 -19.45
C THR A 373 -2.96 14.97 -18.35
N HIS A 374 -1.94 15.14 -17.51
CA HIS A 374 -1.84 16.20 -16.51
C HIS A 374 -2.05 17.63 -17.08
N ALA A 375 -2.00 17.82 -18.40
CA ALA A 375 -2.36 19.07 -19.05
C ALA A 375 -3.77 19.57 -18.69
N LEU A 376 -4.71 18.66 -18.38
CA LEU A 376 -6.08 19.01 -17.99
C LEU A 376 -6.17 19.82 -16.69
N PHE A 377 -5.16 19.71 -15.80
CA PHE A 377 -5.10 20.45 -14.54
C PHE A 377 -4.65 21.90 -14.68
N GLN A 378 -4.03 22.26 -15.81
CA GLN A 378 -3.48 23.60 -15.98
C GLN A 378 -4.58 24.65 -15.84
N GLU A 379 -4.28 25.77 -15.18
CA GLU A 379 -5.25 26.85 -14.93
C GLU A 379 -5.96 27.31 -16.20
N GLN A 380 -5.24 27.32 -17.33
CA GLN A 380 -5.73 27.74 -18.65
C GLN A 380 -6.89 26.89 -19.21
N VAL A 381 -7.13 25.69 -18.69
CA VAL A 381 -8.20 24.80 -19.17
C VAL A 381 -9.52 25.15 -18.48
N GLU A 382 -10.33 25.97 -19.14
CA GLU A 382 -11.66 26.38 -18.66
C GLU A 382 -12.75 25.60 -19.39
N PHE A 383 -13.57 24.85 -18.66
CA PHE A 383 -14.74 24.16 -19.21
C PHE A 383 -15.97 25.06 -19.17
N LYS A 384 -16.86 24.92 -20.16
CA LYS A 384 -18.17 25.59 -20.11
C LYS A 384 -19.04 25.01 -19.00
N ARG A 385 -19.16 23.68 -18.96
CA ARG A 385 -19.99 22.91 -18.02
C ARG A 385 -19.43 21.50 -17.83
N LEU A 386 -18.41 21.35 -16.98
CA LEU A 386 -17.85 20.03 -16.64
C LEU A 386 -18.77 19.28 -15.68
N GLY A 387 -19.24 18.10 -16.09
CA GLY A 387 -20.16 17.27 -15.31
C GLY A 387 -19.52 16.03 -14.71
N LEU A 388 -18.53 15.43 -15.38
CA LEU A 388 -17.86 14.21 -14.94
C LEU A 388 -16.37 14.25 -15.26
N VAL A 389 -15.56 13.85 -14.29
CA VAL A 389 -14.13 13.64 -14.39
C VAL A 389 -13.83 12.16 -14.17
N ILE A 390 -13.17 11.55 -15.15
CA ILE A 390 -12.72 10.15 -15.10
C ILE A 390 -11.20 10.13 -15.02
N ILE A 391 -10.64 9.49 -14.00
CA ILE A 391 -9.20 9.36 -13.80
C ILE A 391 -8.82 7.90 -13.93
N ASP A 392 -8.00 7.56 -14.92
CA ASP A 392 -7.44 6.22 -15.09
C ASP A 392 -6.06 6.11 -14.42
N GLU A 393 -5.80 5.00 -13.73
CA GLU A 393 -4.54 4.69 -13.03
C GLU A 393 -4.10 5.79 -12.03
N GLN A 394 -4.92 6.02 -11.00
CA GLN A 394 -4.76 7.12 -10.03
C GLN A 394 -3.38 7.19 -9.34
N HIS A 395 -2.71 6.06 -9.12
CA HIS A 395 -1.54 5.95 -8.24
C HIS A 395 -0.32 6.79 -8.69
N ARG A 396 -0.36 7.44 -9.86
CA ARG A 396 0.68 8.36 -10.35
C ARG A 396 0.37 9.84 -10.15
N PHE A 397 -0.82 10.18 -9.67
CA PHE A 397 -1.29 11.56 -9.60
C PHE A 397 -1.40 12.05 -8.15
N GLY A 398 -0.84 13.24 -7.90
CA GLY A 398 -0.81 13.86 -6.57
C GLY A 398 -2.18 14.32 -6.08
N VAL A 399 -2.30 14.58 -4.77
CA VAL A 399 -3.54 15.05 -4.13
C VAL A 399 -3.99 16.40 -4.70
N ASP A 400 -3.06 17.35 -4.88
CA ASP A 400 -3.34 18.73 -5.33
C ASP A 400 -3.93 18.79 -6.74
N GLN A 401 -3.56 17.82 -7.58
CA GLN A 401 -4.10 17.71 -8.94
C GLN A 401 -5.60 17.39 -8.90
N ARG A 402 -6.06 16.54 -7.98
CA ARG A 402 -7.48 16.20 -7.83
C ARG A 402 -8.33 17.41 -7.47
N LEU A 403 -7.80 18.31 -6.64
CA LEU A 403 -8.47 19.56 -6.24
C LEU A 403 -8.65 20.51 -7.43
N ALA A 404 -7.64 20.61 -8.30
CA ALA A 404 -7.69 21.50 -9.47
C ALA A 404 -8.81 21.16 -10.48
N LEU A 405 -9.23 19.88 -10.60
CA LEU A 405 -10.40 19.51 -11.43
C LEU A 405 -11.73 19.72 -10.70
N ARG A 406 -11.75 19.59 -9.36
CA ARG A 406 -12.92 19.88 -8.53
C ARG A 406 -13.39 21.31 -8.73
N ASP A 407 -12.43 22.24 -8.79
CA ASP A 407 -12.68 23.67 -8.84
C ASP A 407 -13.02 24.18 -10.26
N LYS A 408 -12.96 23.31 -11.28
CA LYS A 408 -13.33 23.61 -12.68
C LYS A 408 -14.80 23.34 -13.00
N GLY A 409 -15.62 23.02 -11.99
CA GLY A 409 -17.06 22.87 -12.16
C GLY A 409 -17.74 24.22 -12.46
N ALA A 410 -18.89 24.18 -13.13
CA ALA A 410 -19.62 25.39 -13.50
C ALA A 410 -20.56 25.85 -12.37
N ASN A 411 -20.77 27.17 -12.26
CA ASN A 411 -21.77 27.78 -11.37
C ASN A 411 -21.63 27.41 -9.88
N GLY A 412 -20.40 27.23 -9.38
CA GLY A 412 -20.15 26.82 -7.99
C GLY A 412 -20.52 25.37 -7.67
N MET A 413 -20.85 24.58 -8.70
CA MET A 413 -20.99 23.13 -8.59
C MET A 413 -19.64 22.46 -8.78
N THR A 414 -19.52 21.22 -8.32
CA THR A 414 -18.36 20.38 -8.56
C THR A 414 -18.74 19.20 -9.46
N PRO A 415 -17.87 18.77 -10.41
CA PRO A 415 -18.16 17.62 -11.24
C PRO A 415 -18.18 16.33 -10.43
N HIS A 416 -18.92 15.33 -10.93
CA HIS A 416 -18.81 13.96 -10.45
C HIS A 416 -17.39 13.43 -10.74
N GLN A 417 -16.87 12.57 -9.87
CA GLN A 417 -15.54 11.98 -9.99
C GLN A 417 -15.61 10.45 -9.99
N MET A 418 -15.04 9.87 -11.04
CA MET A 418 -14.84 8.43 -11.19
C MET A 418 -13.35 8.16 -11.32
N VAL A 419 -12.85 7.24 -10.52
CA VAL A 419 -11.46 6.78 -10.57
C VAL A 419 -11.45 5.32 -11.01
N MET A 420 -10.56 4.96 -11.92
CA MET A 420 -10.34 3.59 -12.37
C MET A 420 -8.92 3.13 -12.02
N THR A 421 -8.78 1.86 -11.67
CA THR A 421 -7.49 1.20 -11.43
C THR A 421 -7.48 -0.16 -12.11
N ALA A 422 -6.41 -0.50 -12.85
CA ALA A 422 -6.26 -1.84 -13.41
C ALA A 422 -5.62 -2.83 -12.45
N THR A 423 -4.90 -2.37 -11.42
CA THR A 423 -4.53 -3.22 -10.29
C THR A 423 -5.69 -3.23 -9.31
N PRO A 424 -6.34 -4.38 -9.09
CA PRO A 424 -7.27 -4.54 -7.99
C PRO A 424 -6.60 -4.10 -6.69
N ILE A 425 -7.33 -3.37 -5.85
CA ILE A 425 -6.83 -2.91 -4.57
C ILE A 425 -7.48 -3.81 -3.52
N PRO A 426 -6.72 -4.40 -2.58
CA PRO A 426 -7.30 -5.19 -1.51
C PRO A 426 -8.39 -4.39 -0.82
N ARG A 427 -9.50 -5.04 -0.47
CA ARG A 427 -10.64 -4.37 0.17
C ARG A 427 -10.20 -3.56 1.40
N THR A 428 -9.27 -4.12 2.16
CA THR A 428 -8.68 -3.56 3.38
C THR A 428 -8.04 -2.19 3.08
N LEU A 429 -7.22 -2.11 2.02
CA LEU A 429 -6.54 -0.90 1.57
C LEU A 429 -7.51 0.10 0.95
N ALA A 430 -8.51 -0.40 0.20
CA ALA A 430 -9.55 0.46 -0.37
C ALA A 430 -10.33 1.18 0.75
N MET A 431 -10.71 0.47 1.82
CA MET A 431 -11.43 1.04 2.95
C MET A 431 -10.57 1.99 3.82
N SER A 432 -9.26 1.82 3.87
CA SER A 432 -8.37 2.63 4.71
C SER A 432 -7.77 3.84 3.99
N ALA A 433 -7.35 3.69 2.74
CA ALA A 433 -6.63 4.73 1.99
C ALA A 433 -7.53 5.46 0.98
N TYR A 434 -8.61 4.83 0.55
CA TYR A 434 -9.57 5.36 -0.41
C TYR A 434 -11.00 5.34 0.15
N GLY A 435 -11.17 5.29 1.49
CA GLY A 435 -12.48 5.19 2.12
C GLY A 435 -13.35 6.45 1.96
N ASP A 436 -12.80 7.53 1.40
CA ASP A 436 -13.55 8.69 0.92
C ASP A 436 -14.28 8.43 -0.42
N LEU A 437 -13.95 7.33 -1.11
CA LEU A 437 -14.57 6.88 -2.36
C LEU A 437 -15.47 5.65 -2.14
N ASP A 438 -16.64 5.63 -2.78
CA ASP A 438 -17.43 4.41 -2.90
C ASP A 438 -16.75 3.43 -3.84
N THR A 439 -16.73 2.13 -3.50
CA THR A 439 -16.05 1.11 -4.30
C THR A 439 -17.04 0.33 -5.16
N SER A 440 -16.72 0.19 -6.45
CA SER A 440 -17.42 -0.67 -7.40
C SER A 440 -16.44 -1.68 -7.97
N ILE A 441 -16.80 -2.96 -7.92
CA ILE A 441 -15.95 -4.05 -8.38
C ILE A 441 -16.55 -4.64 -9.66
N ILE A 442 -15.73 -4.74 -10.72
CA ILE A 442 -16.00 -5.55 -11.91
C ILE A 442 -15.28 -6.89 -11.73
N ASP A 443 -16.02 -7.86 -11.22
CA ASP A 443 -15.58 -9.21 -10.85
C ASP A 443 -15.76 -10.25 -11.97
N GLU A 444 -16.24 -9.83 -13.14
CA GLU A 444 -16.41 -10.68 -14.32
C GLU A 444 -15.46 -10.26 -15.44
N LEU A 445 -14.80 -11.25 -16.06
CA LEU A 445 -14.03 -11.05 -17.29
C LEU A 445 -14.96 -11.07 -18.51
N PRO A 446 -14.69 -10.27 -19.56
CA PRO A 446 -15.47 -10.32 -20.80
C PRO A 446 -15.46 -11.72 -21.44
N PRO A 447 -16.57 -12.12 -22.10
CA PRO A 447 -16.65 -13.41 -22.78
C PRO A 447 -15.58 -13.53 -23.87
N GLY A 448 -15.01 -14.72 -24.01
CA GLY A 448 -13.94 -15.02 -24.99
C GLY A 448 -12.51 -14.94 -24.45
N ARG A 449 -12.32 -14.50 -23.21
CA ARG A 449 -11.00 -14.49 -22.57
C ARG A 449 -10.63 -15.87 -22.01
N THR A 450 -9.46 -16.37 -22.37
CA THR A 450 -8.93 -17.63 -21.82
C THR A 450 -7.92 -17.36 -20.68
N PRO A 451 -7.92 -18.16 -19.60
CA PRO A 451 -6.92 -18.02 -18.54
C PRO A 451 -5.49 -18.18 -19.09
N ILE A 452 -4.59 -17.32 -18.63
CA ILE A 452 -3.20 -17.32 -19.09
C ILE A 452 -2.44 -18.43 -18.35
N GLN A 453 -1.79 -19.31 -19.10
CA GLN A 453 -0.92 -20.32 -18.49
C GLN A 453 0.41 -19.68 -18.12
N THR A 454 0.68 -19.62 -16.82
CA THR A 454 1.90 -18.98 -16.29
C THR A 454 2.90 -20.04 -15.83
N VAL A 455 4.14 -19.95 -16.32
CA VAL A 455 5.24 -20.84 -15.94
C VAL A 455 6.44 -20.02 -15.47
N ALA A 456 7.09 -20.44 -14.40
CA ALA A 456 8.36 -19.86 -13.96
C ALA A 456 9.50 -20.83 -14.27
N MET A 457 10.57 -20.33 -14.88
CA MET A 457 11.73 -21.15 -15.24
C MET A 457 13.06 -20.42 -14.97
N PRO A 458 14.13 -21.15 -14.62
CA PRO A 458 15.46 -20.59 -14.54
C PRO A 458 15.93 -20.05 -15.89
N ILE A 459 16.70 -18.96 -15.89
CA ILE A 459 17.23 -18.31 -17.09
C ILE A 459 18.15 -19.23 -17.91
N GLU A 460 18.71 -20.28 -17.32
CA GLU A 460 19.50 -21.30 -18.02
C GLU A 460 18.67 -22.04 -19.10
N ARG A 461 17.33 -22.07 -18.94
CA ARG A 461 16.39 -22.65 -19.92
C ARG A 461 15.85 -21.62 -20.92
N ARG A 462 16.47 -20.44 -21.01
CA ARG A 462 16.12 -19.36 -21.96
C ARG A 462 16.03 -19.85 -23.40
N GLU A 463 16.91 -20.76 -23.79
CA GLU A 463 16.97 -21.29 -25.17
C GLU A 463 15.67 -22.00 -25.59
N GLU A 464 15.09 -22.81 -24.69
CA GLU A 464 13.83 -23.50 -24.94
C GLU A 464 12.67 -22.51 -25.16
N VAL A 465 12.69 -21.39 -24.43
CA VAL A 465 11.70 -20.32 -24.56
C VAL A 465 11.83 -19.62 -25.91
N LEU A 466 13.06 -19.30 -26.33
CA LEU A 466 13.33 -18.67 -27.62
C LEU A 466 12.86 -19.53 -28.80
N GLN A 467 13.12 -20.84 -28.76
CA GLN A 467 12.63 -21.77 -29.79
C GLN A 467 11.09 -21.79 -29.86
N ARG A 468 10.43 -21.74 -28.71
CA ARG A 468 8.96 -21.69 -28.64
C ARG A 468 8.39 -20.38 -29.18
N ILE A 469 9.03 -19.24 -28.89
CA ILE A 469 8.67 -17.93 -29.47
C ILE A 469 8.81 -17.99 -30.99
N TYR A 470 9.95 -18.46 -31.50
CA TYR A 470 10.19 -18.55 -32.94
C TYR A 470 9.08 -19.34 -33.65
N LYS A 471 8.77 -20.55 -33.15
CA LYS A 471 7.68 -21.36 -33.70
C LYS A 471 6.33 -20.63 -33.65
N ASN A 472 6.00 -20.00 -32.54
CA ASN A 472 4.74 -19.26 -32.36
C ASN A 472 4.63 -18.08 -33.34
N CYS A 473 5.73 -17.36 -33.56
CA CYS A 473 5.78 -16.26 -34.52
C CYS A 473 5.69 -16.73 -35.97
N MET A 474 6.29 -17.88 -36.30
CA MET A 474 6.16 -18.52 -37.62
C MET A 474 4.73 -19.00 -37.91
N GLU A 475 3.95 -19.34 -36.88
CA GLU A 475 2.51 -19.62 -36.99
C GLU A 475 1.65 -18.35 -37.16
N GLY A 476 2.26 -17.18 -37.36
CA GLY A 476 1.57 -15.91 -37.59
C GLY A 476 1.09 -15.21 -36.31
N LYS A 477 1.56 -15.62 -35.13
CA LYS A 477 1.23 -14.98 -33.85
C LYS A 477 2.33 -13.99 -33.42
N GLN A 478 2.07 -13.24 -32.36
CA GLN A 478 3.03 -12.26 -31.83
C GLN A 478 3.44 -12.59 -30.39
N ALA A 479 4.59 -12.06 -29.98
CA ALA A 479 5.14 -12.25 -28.64
C ALA A 479 5.79 -10.96 -28.08
N TYR A 480 5.81 -10.85 -26.76
CA TYR A 480 6.53 -9.83 -26.01
C TYR A 480 7.74 -10.43 -25.29
N TRP A 481 8.86 -9.72 -25.31
CA TRP A 481 10.03 -9.97 -24.48
C TRP A 481 10.35 -8.74 -23.63
N VAL A 482 10.17 -8.86 -22.31
CA VAL A 482 10.36 -7.75 -21.37
C VAL A 482 11.70 -7.91 -20.66
N CYS A 483 12.63 -7.01 -20.94
CA CYS A 483 13.91 -6.92 -20.25
C CYS A 483 13.74 -6.11 -18.96
N THR A 484 14.09 -6.71 -17.81
CA THR A 484 14.08 -6.01 -16.52
C THR A 484 15.50 -5.87 -16.00
N LEU A 485 15.89 -4.64 -15.64
CA LEU A 485 17.14 -4.32 -14.95
C LEU A 485 16.84 -3.40 -13.75
N VAL A 486 17.80 -3.34 -12.82
CA VAL A 486 17.61 -2.84 -11.44
C VAL A 486 18.12 -1.43 -11.19
N GLU A 487 18.98 -0.90 -12.04
CA GLU A 487 19.58 0.39 -11.74
C GLU A 487 18.63 1.52 -12.11
N GLN A 488 18.58 2.58 -11.29
CA GLN A 488 17.82 3.82 -11.53
C GLN A 488 18.37 4.63 -12.72
N SER A 489 18.95 3.95 -13.70
CA SER A 489 19.58 4.52 -14.87
C SER A 489 18.91 3.93 -16.10
N GLU A 490 18.04 4.74 -16.72
CA GLU A 490 17.42 4.45 -18.03
C GLU A 490 18.46 4.10 -19.11
N THR A 491 19.75 4.38 -18.86
CA THR A 491 20.85 4.04 -19.75
C THR A 491 21.18 2.56 -19.82
N LEU A 492 21.13 1.85 -18.69
CA LEU A 492 21.45 0.43 -18.62
C LEU A 492 20.29 -0.41 -19.15
N ASP A 493 19.05 -0.01 -18.87
CA ASP A 493 17.83 -0.64 -19.40
C ASP A 493 17.80 -0.63 -20.93
N ALA A 494 18.13 0.51 -21.53
CA ALA A 494 18.20 0.64 -22.98
C ALA A 494 19.29 -0.25 -23.58
N GLN A 495 20.48 -0.29 -22.96
CA GLN A 495 21.60 -1.11 -23.44
C GLN A 495 21.29 -2.61 -23.41
N ALA A 496 20.62 -3.10 -22.35
CA ALA A 496 20.24 -4.50 -22.29
C ALA A 496 19.16 -4.85 -23.31
N ALA A 497 18.15 -4.00 -23.48
CA ALA A 497 17.15 -4.21 -24.52
C ALA A 497 17.75 -4.16 -25.93
N GLU A 498 18.68 -3.24 -26.20
CA GLU A 498 19.44 -3.15 -27.46
C GLU A 498 20.31 -4.40 -27.70
N ALA A 499 20.99 -4.91 -26.68
CA ALA A 499 21.81 -6.13 -26.77
C ALA A 499 20.96 -7.37 -27.09
N ILE A 500 19.84 -7.54 -26.39
CA ILE A 500 18.89 -8.64 -26.65
C ILE A 500 18.27 -8.49 -28.06
N PHE A 501 17.98 -7.26 -28.48
CA PHE A 501 17.49 -6.98 -29.83
C PHE A 501 18.50 -7.38 -30.91
N GLN A 502 19.77 -7.04 -30.74
CA GLN A 502 20.82 -7.47 -31.66
C GLN A 502 20.97 -8.99 -31.67
N GLU A 503 21.08 -9.62 -30.50
CA GLU A 503 21.20 -11.07 -30.36
C GLU A 503 20.05 -11.82 -31.06
N LEU A 504 18.80 -11.42 -30.80
CA LEU A 504 17.63 -12.10 -31.36
C LEU A 504 17.44 -11.80 -32.85
N SER A 505 17.84 -10.62 -33.32
CA SER A 505 17.79 -10.29 -34.75
C SER A 505 18.81 -11.07 -35.56
N GLU A 506 20.01 -11.29 -35.02
CA GLU A 506 21.03 -12.15 -35.65
C GLU A 506 20.62 -13.62 -35.65
N LYS A 507 20.01 -14.08 -34.55
CA LYS A 507 19.61 -15.48 -34.38
C LYS A 507 18.38 -15.86 -35.20
N PHE A 508 17.42 -14.94 -35.36
CA PHE A 508 16.17 -15.17 -36.06
C PHE A 508 15.97 -14.16 -37.20
N PRO A 509 16.74 -14.27 -38.30
CA PRO A 509 16.68 -13.32 -39.42
C PRO A 509 15.31 -13.31 -40.14
N ASP A 510 14.53 -14.37 -40.00
CA ASP A 510 13.18 -14.49 -40.59
C ASP A 510 12.10 -13.75 -39.79
N LEU A 511 12.40 -13.28 -38.57
CA LEU A 511 11.47 -12.55 -37.72
C LEU A 511 11.66 -11.05 -37.85
N LYS A 512 10.54 -10.31 -37.97
CA LYS A 512 10.56 -8.86 -37.84
C LYS A 512 10.44 -8.51 -36.36
N ILE A 513 11.57 -8.12 -35.77
CA ILE A 513 11.69 -7.79 -34.36
C ILE A 513 11.63 -6.27 -34.20
N GLY A 514 10.91 -5.80 -33.18
CA GLY A 514 10.87 -4.40 -32.76
C GLY A 514 11.58 -4.19 -31.42
N LEU A 515 12.04 -2.97 -31.19
CA LEU A 515 12.65 -2.53 -29.94
C LEU A 515 11.91 -1.31 -29.39
N ALA A 516 11.51 -1.36 -28.12
CA ALA A 516 10.92 -0.23 -27.41
C ALA A 516 11.49 -0.05 -25.99
N HIS A 517 12.30 0.99 -25.78
CA HIS A 517 12.88 1.31 -24.47
C HIS A 517 12.75 2.79 -24.10
N GLY A 518 12.96 3.12 -22.82
CA GLY A 518 12.80 4.47 -22.24
C GLY A 518 13.43 5.62 -23.04
N LYS A 519 14.65 5.42 -23.57
CA LYS A 519 15.38 6.44 -24.34
C LYS A 519 14.87 6.77 -25.75
N LEU A 520 14.03 5.92 -26.36
CA LEU A 520 13.50 6.24 -27.69
C LEU A 520 12.65 7.50 -27.64
N LYS A 521 12.73 8.31 -28.69
CA LYS A 521 11.85 9.48 -28.83
C LYS A 521 10.39 9.01 -28.83
N PRO A 522 9.45 9.77 -28.24
CA PRO A 522 8.03 9.38 -28.18
C PRO A 522 7.45 8.96 -29.53
N GLU A 523 7.76 9.70 -30.60
CA GLU A 523 7.32 9.41 -31.97
C GLU A 523 7.83 8.05 -32.48
N GLN A 524 9.07 7.69 -32.15
CA GLN A 524 9.67 6.41 -32.53
C GLN A 524 9.02 5.25 -31.77
N LYS A 525 8.77 5.42 -30.47
CA LYS A 525 8.03 4.42 -29.67
C LYS A 525 6.65 4.19 -30.25
N GLN A 526 5.92 5.28 -30.53
CA GLN A 526 4.58 5.21 -31.09
C GLN A 526 4.57 4.47 -32.43
N LEU A 527 5.54 4.76 -33.31
CA LEU A 527 5.70 4.08 -34.59
C LEU A 527 5.93 2.57 -34.41
N VAL A 528 6.88 2.16 -33.55
CA VAL A 528 7.17 0.74 -33.28
C VAL A 528 5.95 0.04 -32.69
N MET A 529 5.25 0.68 -31.76
CA MET A 529 4.03 0.12 -31.17
C MET A 529 2.91 -0.02 -32.20
N GLN A 530 2.78 0.93 -33.13
CA GLN A 530 1.80 0.88 -34.21
C GLN A 530 2.12 -0.23 -35.21
N GLN A 531 3.38 -0.39 -35.60
CA GLN A 531 3.86 -1.50 -36.42
C GLN A 531 3.58 -2.85 -35.74
N PHE A 532 3.84 -2.95 -34.45
CA PHE A 532 3.52 -4.16 -33.69
C PHE A 532 2.00 -4.41 -33.64
N LYS A 533 1.18 -3.39 -33.41
CA LYS A 533 -0.29 -3.53 -33.44
C LYS A 533 -0.83 -3.96 -34.82
N ASN A 534 -0.22 -3.47 -35.89
CA ASN A 534 -0.61 -3.78 -37.27
C ASN A 534 -0.09 -5.14 -37.78
N HIS A 535 0.58 -5.92 -36.93
CA HIS A 535 1.21 -7.20 -37.30
C HIS A 535 2.44 -7.06 -38.22
N ASP A 536 2.99 -5.86 -38.37
CA ASP A 536 4.23 -5.65 -39.14
C ASP A 536 5.46 -6.21 -38.41
N LEU A 537 5.38 -6.37 -37.09
CA LEU A 537 6.42 -6.92 -36.22
C LEU A 537 5.87 -8.14 -35.47
N GLN A 538 6.60 -9.25 -35.44
CA GLN A 538 6.16 -10.47 -34.74
C GLN A 538 6.65 -10.55 -33.28
N LEU A 539 7.80 -9.95 -32.97
CA LEU A 539 8.39 -9.96 -31.63
C LEU A 539 8.72 -8.54 -31.20
N LEU A 540 8.23 -8.12 -30.03
CA LEU A 540 8.58 -6.83 -29.44
C LEU A 540 9.47 -7.04 -28.21
N ILE A 541 10.70 -6.51 -28.28
CA ILE A 541 11.63 -6.44 -27.16
C ILE A 541 11.47 -5.08 -26.51
N ALA A 542 11.22 -5.05 -25.22
CA ALA A 542 10.99 -3.80 -24.52
C ALA A 542 11.41 -3.84 -23.05
N THR A 543 11.66 -2.66 -22.49
CA THR A 543 11.96 -2.53 -21.06
C THR A 543 10.66 -2.42 -20.26
N THR A 544 10.73 -2.33 -18.92
CA THR A 544 9.56 -2.16 -18.02
C THR A 544 8.65 -0.96 -18.36
N VAL A 545 9.04 -0.12 -19.32
CA VAL A 545 8.24 0.97 -19.91
C VAL A 545 7.02 0.48 -20.73
N ILE A 546 6.80 -0.84 -20.90
CA ILE A 546 5.50 -1.40 -21.40
C ILE A 546 4.35 -1.25 -20.36
N GLU A 547 4.48 -0.39 -19.36
CA GLU A 547 3.32 0.17 -18.66
C GLU A 547 2.34 0.86 -19.62
N VAL A 548 2.78 1.15 -20.84
CA VAL A 548 1.97 1.78 -21.87
C VAL A 548 1.03 0.78 -22.55
N GLY A 549 -0.20 0.74 -22.03
CA GLY A 549 -1.50 0.76 -22.74
C GLY A 549 -1.83 -0.21 -23.88
N VAL A 550 -0.92 -0.52 -24.79
CA VAL A 550 -1.24 -1.00 -26.14
C VAL A 550 -1.81 -2.42 -26.12
N ASP A 551 -3.06 -2.52 -26.55
CA ASP A 551 -3.78 -3.76 -26.76
C ASP A 551 -3.37 -4.39 -28.10
N VAL A 552 -2.81 -5.60 -28.07
CA VAL A 552 -2.47 -6.39 -29.26
C VAL A 552 -3.14 -7.77 -29.15
N PRO A 553 -4.34 -7.96 -29.75
CA PRO A 553 -5.13 -9.18 -29.62
C PRO A 553 -4.43 -10.45 -30.12
N ASN A 554 -3.50 -10.32 -31.09
CA ASN A 554 -2.77 -11.45 -31.68
C ASN A 554 -1.49 -11.83 -30.89
N SER A 555 -1.21 -11.15 -29.77
CA SER A 555 -0.08 -11.50 -28.90
C SER A 555 -0.46 -12.63 -27.93
N SER A 556 0.25 -13.75 -28.04
CA SER A 556 -0.06 -15.00 -27.31
C SER A 556 1.03 -15.42 -26.33
N ILE A 557 2.22 -14.84 -26.39
CA ILE A 557 3.33 -15.15 -25.47
C ILE A 557 3.87 -13.86 -24.84
N MET A 558 3.93 -13.84 -23.51
CA MET A 558 4.62 -12.83 -22.71
C MET A 558 5.83 -13.47 -22.03
N VAL A 559 7.04 -12.94 -22.26
CA VAL A 559 8.24 -13.35 -21.54
C VAL A 559 8.75 -12.20 -20.70
N ILE A 560 8.97 -12.44 -19.41
CA ILE A 560 9.49 -11.47 -18.46
C ILE A 560 10.83 -11.98 -17.96
N GLU A 561 11.89 -11.28 -18.31
CA GLU A 561 13.26 -11.58 -17.87
C GLU A 561 13.52 -11.02 -16.47
N ASN A 562 14.31 -11.74 -15.66
CA ASN A 562 14.59 -11.44 -14.24
C ASN A 562 13.33 -11.11 -13.43
N ALA A 563 12.27 -11.91 -13.59
CA ALA A 563 10.97 -11.70 -12.99
C ALA A 563 11.01 -11.61 -11.45
N GLU A 564 12.02 -12.20 -10.79
CA GLU A 564 12.19 -12.15 -9.34
C GLU A 564 12.42 -10.72 -8.78
N ARG A 565 12.76 -9.79 -9.67
CA ARG A 565 13.09 -8.40 -9.33
C ARG A 565 11.89 -7.47 -9.38
N LEU A 566 10.81 -7.88 -10.03
CA LEU A 566 9.59 -7.09 -10.15
C LEU A 566 8.65 -7.30 -8.96
N GLY A 567 7.78 -6.30 -8.75
CA GLY A 567 6.63 -6.42 -7.87
C GLY A 567 5.58 -7.38 -8.40
N LEU A 568 4.79 -7.99 -7.51
CA LEU A 568 3.73 -8.91 -7.94
C LEU A 568 2.66 -8.19 -8.77
N SER A 569 2.29 -6.96 -8.39
CA SER A 569 1.39 -6.10 -9.16
C SER A 569 1.89 -5.79 -10.57
N GLN A 570 3.18 -5.47 -10.72
CA GLN A 570 3.81 -5.22 -12.03
C GLN A 570 3.83 -6.48 -12.90
N LEU A 571 4.17 -7.63 -12.32
CA LEU A 571 4.14 -8.92 -13.01
C LEU A 571 2.73 -9.26 -13.49
N HIS A 572 1.71 -9.01 -12.68
CA HIS A 572 0.31 -9.21 -13.06
C HIS A 572 -0.14 -8.26 -14.17
N GLN A 573 0.24 -6.98 -14.12
CA GLN A 573 -0.03 -6.03 -15.20
C GLN A 573 0.61 -6.46 -16.53
N LEU A 574 1.88 -6.90 -16.50
CA LEU A 574 2.57 -7.43 -17.68
C LEU A 574 1.90 -8.71 -18.20
N ARG A 575 1.56 -9.64 -17.31
CA ARG A 575 0.79 -10.86 -17.66
C ARG A 575 -0.51 -10.50 -18.37
N GLY A 576 -1.25 -9.51 -17.87
CA GLY A 576 -2.54 -9.07 -18.44
C GLY A 576 -2.44 -8.37 -19.81
N ARG A 577 -1.25 -8.13 -20.36
CA ARG A 577 -1.06 -7.61 -21.72
C ARG A 577 -1.29 -8.65 -22.81
N VAL A 578 -1.21 -9.93 -22.49
CA VAL A 578 -1.54 -11.04 -23.41
C VAL A 578 -2.90 -11.66 -23.03
N GLY A 579 -3.44 -12.55 -23.88
CA GLY A 579 -4.71 -13.22 -23.59
C GLY A 579 -5.94 -12.36 -23.78
N ARG A 580 -5.92 -11.48 -24.80
CA ARG A 580 -7.08 -10.67 -25.21
C ARG A 580 -7.87 -11.28 -26.38
N GLY A 581 -7.31 -12.27 -27.05
CA GLY A 581 -8.01 -13.08 -28.05
C GLY A 581 -8.58 -14.39 -27.48
N SER A 582 -9.29 -15.14 -28.33
CA SER A 582 -9.82 -16.48 -28.01
C SER A 582 -8.73 -17.56 -27.93
N GLN A 583 -7.51 -17.25 -28.36
CA GLN A 583 -6.39 -18.19 -28.35
C GLN A 583 -5.74 -18.29 -26.97
N GLN A 584 -5.30 -19.51 -26.65
CA GLN A 584 -4.58 -19.79 -25.41
C GLN A 584 -3.27 -18.99 -25.36
N SER A 585 -3.09 -18.24 -24.27
CA SER A 585 -1.92 -17.38 -24.06
C SER A 585 -1.04 -17.89 -22.93
N PHE A 586 0.26 -17.61 -23.04
CA PHE A 586 1.30 -18.09 -22.13
C PHE A 586 2.08 -16.91 -21.54
N CYS A 587 2.38 -16.98 -20.24
CA CYS A 587 3.29 -16.06 -19.56
C CYS A 587 4.48 -16.85 -19.00
N VAL A 588 5.70 -16.47 -19.40
CA VAL A 588 6.94 -17.11 -18.98
C VAL A 588 7.71 -16.15 -18.10
N LEU A 589 7.92 -16.54 -16.85
CA LEU A 589 8.70 -15.81 -15.86
C LEU A 589 10.11 -16.41 -15.81
N LEU A 590 11.07 -15.75 -16.46
CA LEU A 590 12.47 -16.14 -16.39
C LEU A 590 13.10 -15.54 -15.14
N TYR A 591 13.75 -16.37 -14.32
CA TYR A 591 14.39 -15.91 -13.09
C TYR A 591 15.84 -16.38 -12.97
N LYS A 592 16.63 -15.63 -12.20
CA LYS A 592 18.00 -16.03 -11.85
C LYS A 592 18.03 -16.87 -10.58
N SER A 593 18.71 -18.01 -10.62
CA SER A 593 18.90 -18.87 -9.45
C SER A 593 20.11 -18.42 -8.59
N PRO A 594 20.07 -18.54 -7.25
CA PRO A 594 18.95 -18.98 -6.42
C PRO A 594 17.95 -17.85 -6.10
N LEU A 595 16.67 -18.21 -5.91
CA LEU A 595 15.61 -17.29 -5.50
C LEU A 595 15.65 -17.02 -3.99
N SER A 596 15.33 -15.78 -3.59
CA SER A 596 15.02 -15.47 -2.19
C SER A 596 13.66 -16.07 -1.81
N GLN A 597 13.38 -16.25 -0.51
CA GLN A 597 12.08 -16.75 -0.03
C GLN A 597 10.92 -15.89 -0.55
N ASN A 598 11.07 -14.56 -0.51
CA ASN A 598 10.08 -13.62 -1.03
C ASN A 598 9.96 -13.69 -2.56
N GLY A 599 11.08 -13.85 -3.28
CA GLY A 599 11.07 -14.01 -4.74
C GLY A 599 10.34 -15.28 -5.17
N GLN A 600 10.60 -16.40 -4.48
CA GLN A 600 9.91 -17.67 -4.70
C GLN A 600 8.40 -17.54 -4.46
N ALA A 601 8.01 -16.98 -3.31
CA ALA A 601 6.60 -16.79 -2.96
C ALA A 601 5.85 -15.97 -4.03
N ARG A 602 6.42 -14.85 -4.51
CA ARG A 602 5.80 -14.02 -5.56
C ARG A 602 5.59 -14.79 -6.86
N LEU A 603 6.62 -15.49 -7.35
CA LEU A 603 6.51 -16.24 -8.60
C LEU A 603 5.50 -17.39 -8.49
N ASP A 604 5.43 -18.05 -7.33
CA ASP A 604 4.46 -19.13 -7.10
C ASP A 604 3.02 -18.62 -7.04
N ILE A 605 2.76 -17.47 -6.41
CA ILE A 605 1.43 -16.84 -6.41
C ILE A 605 0.96 -16.58 -7.85
N LEU A 606 1.81 -15.98 -8.70
CA LEU A 606 1.44 -15.66 -10.08
C LEU A 606 1.18 -16.91 -10.94
N ARG A 607 1.74 -18.06 -10.56
CA ARG A 607 1.48 -19.36 -11.21
C ARG A 607 0.17 -20.01 -10.75
N GLN A 608 -0.18 -19.83 -9.48
CA GLN A 608 -1.33 -20.50 -8.86
C GLN A 608 -2.66 -19.84 -9.22
N THR A 609 -2.68 -18.51 -9.30
CA THR A 609 -3.94 -17.77 -9.52
C THR A 609 -3.85 -16.81 -10.69
N ASN A 610 -4.96 -16.68 -11.42
CA ASN A 610 -5.14 -15.65 -12.43
C ASN A 610 -5.92 -14.44 -11.89
N ASP A 611 -6.52 -14.55 -10.71
CA ASP A 611 -7.35 -13.51 -10.12
C ASP A 611 -6.49 -12.34 -9.62
N GLY A 612 -6.69 -11.16 -10.20
CA GLY A 612 -6.00 -9.95 -9.79
C GLY A 612 -6.30 -9.50 -8.35
N PHE A 613 -7.47 -9.82 -7.79
CA PHE A 613 -7.82 -9.48 -6.41
C PHE A 613 -7.04 -10.34 -5.42
N GLU A 614 -6.99 -11.67 -5.63
CA GLU A 614 -6.18 -12.58 -4.82
C GLU A 614 -4.69 -12.20 -4.89
N ILE A 615 -4.21 -11.84 -6.08
CA ILE A 615 -2.84 -11.36 -6.28
C ILE A 615 -2.56 -10.09 -5.47
N ALA A 616 -3.48 -9.12 -5.50
CA ALA A 616 -3.31 -7.87 -4.78
C ALA A 616 -3.29 -8.10 -3.25
N GLU A 617 -4.13 -9.00 -2.73
CA GLU A 617 -4.11 -9.38 -1.32
C GLU A 617 -2.77 -9.99 -0.94
N ARG A 618 -2.27 -10.98 -1.70
CA ARG A 618 -0.97 -11.59 -1.41
C ARG A 618 0.21 -10.63 -1.61
N ASP A 619 0.13 -9.66 -2.54
CA ASP A 619 1.15 -8.61 -2.69
C ASP A 619 1.21 -7.73 -1.44
N LEU A 620 0.04 -7.37 -0.89
CA LEU A 620 -0.06 -6.62 0.36
C LEU A 620 0.51 -7.42 1.54
N GLU A 621 0.25 -8.72 1.62
CA GLU A 621 0.84 -9.59 2.66
C GLU A 621 2.37 -9.67 2.59
N LEU A 622 2.93 -9.68 1.39
CA LEU A 622 4.38 -9.80 1.17
C LEU A 622 5.14 -8.48 1.32
N ARG A 623 4.51 -7.34 1.00
CA ARG A 623 5.14 -6.00 1.04
C ARG A 623 4.79 -5.20 2.28
N GLY A 624 3.65 -5.46 2.89
CA GLY A 624 3.03 -4.59 3.88
C GLY A 624 2.37 -3.35 3.27
N PRO A 625 1.48 -2.67 4.00
CA PRO A 625 0.66 -1.56 3.49
C PRO A 625 1.46 -0.28 3.13
N GLY A 626 2.66 -0.11 3.70
CA GLY A 626 3.46 1.10 3.50
C GLY A 626 3.96 1.28 2.06
N ASP A 627 4.43 0.22 1.40
CA ASP A 627 5.00 0.35 0.05
C ASP A 627 3.92 0.55 -1.04
N VAL A 628 2.71 0.01 -0.84
CA VAL A 628 1.61 0.07 -1.83
C VAL A 628 1.03 1.48 -1.96
N LEU A 629 1.05 2.27 -0.87
CA LEU A 629 0.51 3.64 -0.84
C LEU A 629 1.54 4.72 -1.23
N GLY A 630 2.75 4.36 -1.64
CA GLY A 630 3.77 5.34 -2.05
C GLY A 630 4.30 6.20 -0.90
N THR A 631 4.57 5.58 0.26
CA THR A 631 4.98 6.15 1.56
C THR A 631 6.12 7.19 1.59
N LYS A 632 6.77 7.51 0.47
CA LYS A 632 7.80 8.57 0.43
C LYS A 632 7.29 9.94 -0.02
N GLN A 633 6.08 10.04 -0.55
CA GLN A 633 5.51 11.33 -0.94
C GLN A 633 4.43 11.75 0.07
N THR A 634 4.85 12.58 1.03
CA THR A 634 4.04 13.61 1.70
C THR A 634 2.65 13.18 2.21
N GLY A 635 2.57 12.79 3.50
CA GLY A 635 1.36 12.99 4.32
C GLY A 635 0.34 11.84 4.41
N SER A 636 0.74 10.57 4.35
CA SER A 636 -0.20 9.44 4.51
C SER A 636 -0.36 8.94 5.95
N LEU A 637 -1.58 8.43 6.23
CA LEU A 637 -2.11 7.91 7.49
C LEU A 637 -1.23 6.80 8.08
N SER A 638 -0.31 7.14 8.99
CA SER A 638 0.41 6.16 9.80
C SER A 638 -0.45 5.75 10.99
N PHE A 639 -0.70 4.44 11.13
CA PHE A 639 -1.34 3.90 12.33
C PHE A 639 -0.28 3.75 13.43
N ARG A 640 -0.59 4.20 14.64
CA ARG A 640 0.23 4.08 15.84
C ARG A 640 0.15 2.68 16.44
N VAL A 641 -1.03 2.05 16.39
CA VAL A 641 -1.31 0.77 17.07
C VAL A 641 -1.88 -0.29 16.10
N ALA A 642 -2.82 0.11 15.26
CA ALA A 642 -3.47 -0.77 14.31
C ALA A 642 -2.51 -1.20 13.20
N ASP A 643 -2.68 -2.44 12.75
CA ASP A 643 -2.04 -2.95 11.55
C ASP A 643 -3.15 -3.38 10.59
N LEU A 644 -3.22 -2.75 9.41
CA LEU A 644 -4.31 -2.96 8.47
C LEU A 644 -4.45 -4.41 7.99
N GLN A 645 -3.35 -5.16 7.93
CA GLN A 645 -3.38 -6.55 7.51
C GLN A 645 -3.84 -7.45 8.66
N ARG A 646 -3.28 -7.25 9.86
CA ARG A 646 -3.65 -8.01 11.05
C ARG A 646 -5.10 -7.76 11.46
N ASP A 647 -5.55 -6.51 11.38
CA ASP A 647 -6.79 -6.01 11.98
C ASP A 647 -7.90 -5.73 10.95
N ASP A 648 -7.74 -6.16 9.70
CA ASP A 648 -8.74 -5.97 8.63
C ASP A 648 -10.16 -6.35 9.04
N TYR A 649 -10.30 -7.47 9.76
CA TYR A 649 -11.60 -7.98 10.23
C TYR A 649 -12.39 -6.98 11.09
N LEU A 650 -11.73 -5.95 11.65
CA LEU A 650 -12.37 -4.88 12.42
C LEU A 650 -12.84 -3.71 11.54
N LEU A 651 -12.29 -3.52 10.34
CA LEU A 651 -12.52 -2.33 9.51
C LEU A 651 -13.99 -2.13 9.16
N ALA A 652 -14.70 -3.19 8.78
CA ALA A 652 -16.13 -3.11 8.46
C ALA A 652 -16.96 -2.61 9.65
N ARG A 653 -16.67 -3.10 10.85
CA ARG A 653 -17.33 -2.65 12.08
C ARG A 653 -16.88 -1.24 12.46
N ALA A 654 -15.61 -0.90 12.26
CA ALA A 654 -15.09 0.44 12.54
C ALA A 654 -15.77 1.50 11.66
N HIS A 655 -16.02 1.18 10.38
CA HIS A 655 -16.76 2.03 9.45
C HIS A 655 -18.19 2.30 9.93
N GLN A 656 -18.94 1.25 10.28
CA GLN A 656 -20.32 1.38 10.81
C GLN A 656 -20.37 2.24 12.07
N VAL A 657 -19.40 2.07 12.97
CA VAL A 657 -19.31 2.86 14.21
C VAL A 657 -18.93 4.31 13.92
N ALA A 658 -18.03 4.55 12.95
CA ALA A 658 -17.69 5.90 12.52
C ALA A 658 -18.91 6.65 11.95
N GLU A 659 -19.71 5.98 11.11
CA GLU A 659 -20.98 6.54 10.62
C GLU A 659 -21.94 6.87 11.77
N GLN A 660 -22.08 5.96 12.74
CA GLN A 660 -22.91 6.17 13.91
C GLN A 660 -22.44 7.38 14.73
N ILE A 661 -21.13 7.50 14.99
CA ILE A 661 -20.55 8.62 15.75
C ILE A 661 -20.81 9.95 15.02
N LEU A 662 -20.60 10.02 13.70
CA LEU A 662 -20.84 11.23 12.93
C LEU A 662 -22.32 11.66 12.93
N GLN A 663 -23.25 10.71 12.99
CA GLN A 663 -24.69 11.00 13.02
C GLN A 663 -25.19 11.38 14.43
N THR A 664 -24.69 10.73 15.47
CA THR A 664 -25.27 10.81 16.83
C THR A 664 -24.42 11.59 17.83
N HIS A 665 -23.09 11.64 17.65
CA HIS A 665 -22.13 12.25 18.59
C HIS A 665 -21.02 13.02 17.84
N PRO A 666 -21.33 14.07 17.06
CA PRO A 666 -20.34 14.78 16.24
C PRO A 666 -19.19 15.38 17.06
N GLN A 667 -19.44 15.79 18.30
CA GLN A 667 -18.39 16.31 19.20
C GLN A 667 -17.33 15.25 19.56
N HIS A 668 -17.73 13.97 19.63
CA HIS A 668 -16.79 12.88 19.89
C HIS A 668 -15.90 12.62 18.68
N ALA A 669 -16.40 12.84 17.45
CA ALA A 669 -15.60 12.73 16.24
C ALA A 669 -14.41 13.68 16.25
N ASP A 670 -14.63 14.96 16.59
CA ASP A 670 -13.57 15.96 16.66
C ASP A 670 -12.54 15.64 17.76
N ALA A 671 -13.00 15.18 18.93
CA ALA A 671 -12.11 14.77 20.02
C ALA A 671 -11.29 13.52 19.69
N LEU A 672 -11.88 12.54 18.98
CA LEU A 672 -11.17 11.37 18.47
C LEU A 672 -10.11 11.77 17.46
N MET A 673 -10.47 12.64 16.51
CA MET A 673 -9.54 13.20 15.52
C MET A 673 -8.36 13.90 16.18
N GLN A 674 -8.58 14.72 17.21
CA GLN A 674 -7.49 15.35 17.96
C GLN A 674 -6.59 14.35 18.70
N ARG A 675 -7.13 13.22 19.14
CA ARG A 675 -6.38 12.18 19.86
C ARG A 675 -5.46 11.38 18.94
N TRP A 676 -5.99 10.86 17.85
CA TRP A 676 -5.26 9.91 16.98
C TRP A 676 -4.66 10.56 15.74
N LEU A 677 -5.30 11.63 15.24
CA LEU A 677 -4.97 12.30 13.99
C LEU A 677 -4.85 13.83 14.15
N PRO A 678 -4.04 14.35 15.10
CA PRO A 678 -3.99 15.79 15.40
C PRO A 678 -3.51 16.65 14.22
N GLU A 679 -2.78 16.06 13.26
CA GLU A 679 -2.30 16.74 12.06
C GLU A 679 -3.25 16.63 10.86
N ALA A 680 -4.21 15.70 10.88
CA ALA A 680 -5.17 15.50 9.79
C ALA A 680 -6.07 16.71 9.49
N PRO A 681 -6.44 17.60 10.45
CA PRO A 681 -7.22 18.79 10.13
C PRO A 681 -6.52 19.72 9.12
N ARG A 682 -5.19 19.65 8.98
CA ARG A 682 -4.45 20.47 8.01
C ARG A 682 -4.63 20.02 6.56
N TYR A 683 -5.07 18.78 6.34
CA TYR A 683 -5.33 18.22 5.01
C TYR A 683 -6.82 18.11 4.68
N ALA A 684 -7.70 18.45 5.63
CA ALA A 684 -9.14 18.33 5.51
C ALA A 684 -9.82 19.52 4.80
N PHE A 685 -9.13 20.67 4.66
CA PHE A 685 -9.70 21.93 4.17
C PHE A 685 -9.02 22.51 2.93
N ILE A 686 -8.19 21.73 2.23
CA ILE A 686 -7.60 22.16 0.95
C ILE A 686 -8.20 21.29 -0.16
#